data_AF-A0A5R8Y1S5-F1
#
_entry.id   AF-A0A5R8Y1S5-F1
#
_cell.length_a   1.000
_cell.length_b   1.000
_cell.length_c   1.000
_cell.angle_alpha   90.00
_cell.angle_beta   90.00
_cell.angle_gamma   90.00
#
_symmetry.space_group_name_H-M   'P 1'
#
loop_
_entity.id
_entity.type
_entity.pdbx_description
1 polymer ?
#
loop_
_entity_poly.entity_id
_entity_poly.type
_entity_poly.pdbx_seq_one_letter_code
_entity_poly.pdbx_strand_id
1 'polypeptide(L)'
;MDLEKNYQNNMTFLKEGWPEVYNSIIKADIKDYELNITQLGEYNIAIKGKNIYPGKVDLAIQAQVNAFLDNPPMFFKKPTWNKDSDKDYYHDKLIKGIELKSEYLKENKGFENYHQNLEGYFPFLLMMGIGSGAHIQKLIQQSNGIKEIIIVDESYEMLKVSFHLLDWRPIFMYFKQKNHGLHFCIGSNSQEISRIVLNTIYKNFSYQFYLIPFYTHYKSKFFDEFKEKFIEKIDIAFTGQGFYDDEIISLEHTIKNLNDDLPVYRYSNKLPKNSTAFIVASGPSIDKDIEYIKKHKDNVVLISCGTALRVLYKNGISPDFHMEIERPTFMASIIENYGTKEYLKNIDMIGLNVIDPKVYSMFKSAKIYFRDNDAGSSIVPEDIPKLNHCNPTIVNGALSFLSDIGFQNIFMFGTDMGFKDPESHHSKDTIYYNTKEHKVNTLDLLKEKFPGNFDKEEKFMTTNIFNWCKQRAENCILDYKVKRKIKINYFNCSDGLYIDGTTPFKAESIKLDNKINKVDILKGIENNFDFDFEKLHKEIDSIYKSEKEMLISNIKEIKEIVTQKEIETFKELFDLISTTYEIANNPNYENKSYLTRSLLKGTMYHFYTALYTHALATSDKNKAMNFVNSSLLKLLEFFEEVENRVKDINLK
;
A
#
# COMPACT_ATOMS: atom_id res chain seq x y z
N MET A 1 -8.33 7.22 -48.11
CA MET A 1 -8.80 7.47 -46.73
C MET A 1 -8.84 8.97 -46.51
N ASP A 2 -9.96 9.50 -46.01
CA ASP A 2 -10.10 10.92 -45.65
C ASP A 2 -9.67 11.09 -44.18
N LEU A 3 -8.44 11.56 -43.99
CA LEU A 3 -7.81 11.70 -42.68
C LEU A 3 -8.55 12.68 -41.77
N GLU A 4 -9.10 13.75 -42.34
CA GLU A 4 -9.78 14.78 -41.56
C GLU A 4 -11.16 14.30 -41.16
N LYS A 5 -11.92 13.69 -42.07
CA LYS A 5 -13.21 13.08 -41.74
C LYS A 5 -13.07 12.01 -40.66
N ASN A 6 -12.02 11.20 -40.72
CA ASN A 6 -11.78 10.17 -39.71
C ASN A 6 -11.47 10.77 -38.34
N TYR A 7 -10.61 11.79 -38.29
CA TYR A 7 -10.34 12.54 -37.06
C TYR A 7 -11.60 13.17 -36.47
N GLN A 8 -12.41 13.85 -37.28
CA GLN A 8 -13.66 14.45 -36.82
C GLN A 8 -14.62 13.41 -36.22
N ASN A 9 -14.76 12.24 -36.86
CA ASN A 9 -15.59 11.16 -36.33
C ASN A 9 -15.11 10.67 -34.95
N ASN A 10 -13.80 10.49 -34.78
CA ASN A 10 -13.21 10.11 -33.50
C ASN A 10 -13.45 11.21 -32.44
N MET A 11 -13.20 12.48 -32.79
CA MET A 11 -13.35 13.60 -31.86
C MET A 11 -14.80 13.81 -31.42
N THR A 12 -15.77 13.68 -32.33
CA THR A 12 -17.19 13.73 -31.98
C THR A 12 -17.55 12.63 -30.99
N PHE A 13 -17.10 11.40 -31.23
CA PHE A 13 -17.36 10.27 -30.34
C PHE A 13 -16.75 10.47 -28.94
N LEU A 14 -15.50 10.95 -28.89
CA LEU A 14 -14.79 11.19 -27.62
C LEU A 14 -15.43 12.31 -26.80
N LYS A 15 -15.93 13.35 -27.46
CA LYS A 15 -16.56 14.49 -26.78
C LYS A 15 -17.74 14.05 -25.89
N GLU A 16 -18.48 13.03 -26.32
CA GLU A 16 -19.64 12.52 -25.60
C GLU A 16 -19.28 11.38 -24.63
N GLY A 17 -18.37 10.48 -25.03
CA GLY A 17 -18.09 9.26 -24.29
C GLY A 17 -16.83 9.26 -23.42
N TRP A 18 -15.84 10.10 -23.73
CA TRP A 18 -14.49 10.09 -23.13
C TRP A 18 -13.91 11.53 -23.05
N PRO A 19 -14.56 12.43 -22.29
CA PRO A 19 -14.24 13.87 -22.31
C PRO A 19 -12.82 14.19 -21.85
N GLU A 20 -12.24 13.39 -20.95
CA GLU A 20 -10.85 13.57 -20.50
C GLU A 20 -9.86 13.35 -21.66
N VAL A 21 -10.04 12.27 -22.42
CA VAL A 21 -9.22 11.98 -23.61
C VAL A 21 -9.41 13.06 -24.67
N TYR A 22 -10.67 13.46 -24.93
CA TYR A 22 -11.00 14.56 -25.84
C TYR A 22 -10.22 15.84 -25.48
N ASN A 23 -10.27 16.24 -24.20
CA ASN A 23 -9.64 17.45 -23.70
C ASN A 23 -8.11 17.42 -23.81
N SER A 24 -7.47 16.26 -23.65
CA SER A 24 -6.03 16.11 -23.85
C SER A 24 -5.64 16.24 -25.32
N ILE A 25 -6.48 15.75 -26.25
CA ILE A 25 -6.18 15.72 -27.68
C ILE A 25 -6.37 17.08 -28.34
N ILE A 26 -7.38 17.85 -27.96
CA ILE A 26 -7.56 19.22 -28.48
C ILE A 26 -6.41 20.15 -28.09
N LYS A 27 -5.73 19.88 -26.98
CA LYS A 27 -4.58 20.65 -26.48
C LYS A 27 -3.25 20.21 -27.11
N ALA A 28 -3.20 19.06 -27.77
CA ALA A 28 -1.99 18.53 -28.38
C ALA A 28 -1.78 19.14 -29.78
N ASP A 29 -0.61 19.72 -30.02
CA ASP A 29 -0.19 20.21 -31.33
C ASP A 29 0.78 19.23 -31.96
N ILE A 30 0.50 18.72 -33.16
CA ILE A 30 1.40 17.80 -33.86
C ILE A 30 2.62 18.58 -34.35
N LYS A 31 3.79 18.28 -33.80
CA LYS A 31 5.07 18.96 -34.11
C LYS A 31 6.17 17.97 -34.47
N ASP A 32 6.26 16.88 -33.72
CA ASP A 32 7.39 15.94 -33.79
C ASP A 32 7.13 14.72 -34.70
N TYR A 33 5.93 14.64 -35.28
CA TYR A 33 5.47 13.51 -36.07
C TYR A 33 5.10 13.94 -37.49
N GLU A 34 5.59 13.18 -38.47
CA GLU A 34 5.32 13.38 -39.90
C GLU A 34 4.56 12.18 -40.47
N LEU A 35 3.70 12.42 -41.45
CA LEU A 35 3.06 11.36 -42.23
C LEU A 35 3.76 11.22 -43.58
N ASN A 36 4.41 10.09 -43.79
CA ASN A 36 5.04 9.74 -45.06
C ASN A 36 4.14 8.77 -45.82
N ILE A 37 3.98 8.99 -47.12
CA ILE A 37 3.27 8.05 -47.99
C ILE A 37 4.32 7.08 -48.55
N THR A 38 4.13 5.77 -48.31
CA THR A 38 5.01 4.74 -48.87
C THR A 38 4.87 4.69 -50.39
N GLN A 39 5.82 4.03 -51.08
CA GLN A 39 5.76 3.83 -52.53
C GLN A 39 4.48 3.11 -53.01
N LEU A 40 3.73 2.51 -52.09
CA LEU A 40 2.50 1.76 -52.35
C LEU A 40 1.24 2.52 -51.91
N GLY A 41 1.37 3.78 -51.47
CA GLY A 41 0.24 4.63 -51.09
C GLY A 41 -0.26 4.45 -49.65
N GLU A 42 0.49 3.76 -48.78
CA GLU A 42 0.14 3.61 -47.36
C GLU A 42 0.70 4.78 -46.53
N TYR A 43 -0.03 5.22 -45.50
CA TYR A 43 0.49 6.21 -44.55
C TYR A 43 1.39 5.53 -43.51
N ASN A 44 2.61 6.02 -43.39
CA ASN A 44 3.60 5.64 -42.38
C ASN A 44 3.87 6.84 -41.48
N ILE A 45 4.11 6.60 -40.19
CA ILE A 45 4.42 7.63 -39.22
C ILE A 45 5.94 7.74 -39.13
N ALA A 46 6.48 8.94 -39.29
CA ALA A 46 7.89 9.21 -39.08
C ALA A 46 8.12 10.05 -37.81
N ILE A 47 9.13 9.64 -37.03
CA ILE A 47 9.62 10.34 -35.85
C ILE A 47 11.03 10.83 -36.19
N LYS A 48 11.25 12.15 -36.19
CA LYS A 48 12.54 12.77 -36.58
C LYS A 48 13.05 12.25 -37.94
N GLY A 49 12.16 12.21 -38.93
CA GLY A 49 12.45 11.77 -40.30
C GLY A 49 12.63 10.26 -40.49
N LYS A 50 12.41 9.43 -39.46
CA LYS A 50 12.51 7.96 -39.56
C LYS A 50 11.16 7.30 -39.41
N ASN A 51 10.74 6.55 -40.42
CA ASN A 51 9.51 5.75 -40.40
C ASN A 51 9.56 4.70 -39.27
N ILE A 52 8.46 4.56 -38.53
CA ILE A 52 8.34 3.56 -37.46
C ILE A 52 7.97 2.17 -37.99
N TYR A 53 7.32 2.08 -39.16
CA TYR A 53 6.98 0.82 -39.80
C TYR A 53 7.98 0.44 -40.90
N PRO A 54 8.56 -0.78 -40.87
CA PRO A 54 9.42 -1.26 -41.94
C PRO A 54 8.59 -1.70 -43.15
N GLY A 55 8.92 -1.22 -44.35
CA GLY A 55 8.30 -1.69 -45.59
C GLY A 55 6.79 -1.38 -45.67
N LYS A 56 5.96 -2.41 -45.89
CA LYS A 56 4.50 -2.29 -45.95
C LYS A 56 3.90 -2.22 -44.54
N VAL A 57 3.13 -1.19 -44.26
CA VAL A 57 2.64 -0.87 -42.91
C VAL A 57 1.76 -1.98 -42.36
N ASP A 58 0.75 -2.43 -43.11
CA ASP A 58 -0.17 -3.46 -42.63
C ASP A 58 0.52 -4.82 -42.42
N LEU A 59 1.42 -5.22 -43.33
CA LEU A 59 2.18 -6.46 -43.18
C LEU A 59 3.14 -6.43 -41.99
N ALA A 60 3.81 -5.29 -41.76
CA ALA A 60 4.70 -5.14 -40.61
C ALA A 60 3.94 -5.25 -39.30
N ILE A 61 2.78 -4.58 -39.21
CA ILE A 61 1.89 -4.65 -38.05
C ILE A 61 1.39 -6.08 -37.87
N GLN A 62 0.90 -6.73 -38.93
CA GLN A 62 0.38 -8.10 -38.86
C GLN A 62 1.46 -9.10 -38.42
N ALA A 63 2.68 -8.96 -38.94
CA ALA A 63 3.81 -9.80 -38.53
C ALA A 63 4.14 -9.61 -37.04
N GLN A 64 4.11 -8.37 -36.54
CA GLN A 64 4.34 -8.08 -35.12
C GLN A 64 3.23 -8.64 -34.22
N VAL A 65 1.95 -8.51 -34.63
CA VAL A 65 0.82 -9.08 -33.91
C VAL A 65 0.92 -10.60 -33.86
N ASN A 66 1.20 -11.27 -34.99
CA ASN A 66 1.39 -12.71 -35.02
C ASN A 66 2.54 -13.16 -34.11
N ALA A 67 3.69 -12.47 -34.17
CA ALA A 67 4.84 -12.79 -33.33
C ALA A 67 4.52 -12.62 -31.83
N PHE A 68 3.75 -11.59 -31.47
CA PHE A 68 3.30 -11.40 -30.10
C PHE A 68 2.31 -12.47 -29.64
N LEU A 69 1.32 -12.84 -30.47
CA LEU A 69 0.34 -13.86 -30.09
C LEU A 69 0.97 -15.27 -30.00
N ASP A 70 2.03 -15.52 -30.78
CA ASP A 70 2.81 -16.75 -30.73
C ASP A 70 3.68 -16.82 -29.45
N ASN A 71 4.40 -15.74 -29.12
CA ASN A 71 5.27 -15.68 -27.94
C ASN A 71 5.29 -14.27 -27.30
N PRO A 72 4.27 -13.91 -26.49
CA PRO A 72 4.10 -12.57 -25.94
C PRO A 72 5.14 -12.33 -24.85
N PRO A 73 6.01 -11.29 -24.92
CA PRO A 73 7.01 -11.07 -23.88
C PRO A 73 6.36 -10.60 -22.57
N MET A 74 7.03 -10.88 -21.45
CA MET A 74 6.44 -10.70 -20.12
C MET A 74 7.47 -10.21 -19.12
N PHE A 75 7.04 -9.29 -18.26
CA PHE A 75 7.74 -9.04 -17.00
C PHE A 75 7.34 -10.13 -16.02
N PHE A 76 8.31 -10.96 -15.66
CA PHE A 76 8.15 -11.96 -14.63
C PHE A 76 8.92 -11.52 -13.38
N LYS A 77 8.25 -11.62 -12.24
CA LYS A 77 8.92 -11.63 -10.95
C LYS A 77 8.38 -12.78 -10.12
N LYS A 78 9.27 -13.51 -9.44
CA LYS A 78 8.85 -14.52 -8.48
C LYS A 78 8.05 -13.86 -7.34
N PRO A 79 6.87 -14.39 -6.98
CA PRO A 79 6.25 -14.07 -5.71
C PRO A 79 7.19 -14.42 -4.56
N THR A 80 7.58 -13.42 -3.78
CA THR A 80 8.32 -13.62 -2.53
C THR A 80 7.33 -13.60 -1.39
N TRP A 81 6.96 -14.78 -0.91
CA TRP A 81 6.15 -14.93 0.30
C TRP A 81 7.13 -15.06 1.45
N ASN A 82 6.87 -14.37 2.57
CA ASN A 82 7.83 -14.27 3.68
C ASN A 82 8.32 -15.67 4.07
N LYS A 83 9.62 -15.91 3.90
CA LYS A 83 10.19 -17.26 4.01
C LYS A 83 10.50 -17.69 5.44
N ASP A 84 10.59 -16.75 6.37
CA ASP A 84 11.12 -17.00 7.71
C ASP A 84 10.25 -16.30 8.77
N SER A 85 8.98 -16.65 8.77
CA SER A 85 8.09 -16.39 9.89
C SER A 85 8.12 -17.64 10.77
N ASP A 86 8.86 -17.61 11.88
CA ASP A 86 8.73 -18.62 12.96
C ASP A 86 7.34 -18.58 13.63
N LYS A 87 6.41 -17.76 13.09
CA LYS A 87 5.07 -17.58 13.61
C LYS A 87 4.14 -18.65 13.05
N ASP A 88 3.26 -19.17 13.90
CA ASP A 88 2.33 -20.23 13.57
C ASP A 88 1.08 -19.73 12.79
N TYR A 89 1.28 -18.84 11.81
CA TYR A 89 0.20 -18.19 11.06
C TYR A 89 -0.48 -19.13 10.06
N TYR A 90 -1.81 -19.06 10.00
CA TYR A 90 -2.63 -19.83 9.06
C TYR A 90 -2.32 -19.42 7.62
N HIS A 91 -2.20 -18.12 7.35
CA HIS A 91 -1.81 -17.59 6.05
C HIS A 91 -0.53 -18.25 5.54
N ASP A 92 0.54 -18.23 6.34
CA ASP A 92 1.83 -18.79 5.96
C ASP A 92 1.73 -20.30 5.67
N LYS A 93 0.98 -21.06 6.50
CA LYS A 93 0.74 -22.48 6.28
C LYS A 93 -0.03 -22.76 4.99
N LEU A 94 -1.10 -22.02 4.73
CA LEU A 94 -1.92 -22.13 3.53
C LEU A 94 -1.05 -21.91 2.29
N ILE A 95 -0.38 -20.77 2.27
CA ILE A 95 0.41 -20.26 1.16
C ILE A 95 1.63 -21.17 0.88
N LYS A 96 2.39 -21.55 1.92
CA LYS A 96 3.49 -22.53 1.83
C LYS A 96 3.00 -23.91 1.38
N GLY A 97 1.81 -24.32 1.81
CA GLY A 97 1.17 -25.57 1.38
C GLY A 97 0.91 -25.61 -0.13
N ILE A 98 0.55 -24.47 -0.73
CA ILE A 98 0.41 -24.33 -2.19
C ILE A 98 1.79 -24.33 -2.87
N GLU A 99 2.78 -23.60 -2.34
CA GLU A 99 4.14 -23.58 -2.93
C GLU A 99 4.76 -24.96 -2.99
N LEU A 100 4.71 -25.72 -1.89
CA LEU A 100 5.37 -27.02 -1.79
C LEU A 100 4.80 -28.06 -2.76
N LYS A 101 3.53 -27.91 -3.15
CA LYS A 101 2.85 -28.75 -4.13
C LYS A 101 3.07 -28.30 -5.58
N SER A 102 3.59 -27.09 -5.79
CA SER A 102 3.94 -26.58 -7.11
C SER A 102 5.43 -26.76 -7.37
N GLU A 103 5.78 -27.64 -8.32
CA GLU A 103 7.17 -27.78 -8.77
C GLU A 103 7.77 -26.47 -9.28
N TYR A 104 6.95 -25.63 -9.92
CA TYR A 104 7.38 -24.35 -10.50
C TYR A 104 7.66 -23.28 -9.45
N LEU A 105 6.75 -23.11 -8.47
CA LEU A 105 6.94 -22.13 -7.40
C LEU A 105 8.10 -22.54 -6.47
N LYS A 106 8.23 -23.84 -6.20
CA LYS A 106 9.27 -24.43 -5.36
C LYS A 106 10.66 -24.30 -6.00
N GLU A 107 10.84 -24.76 -7.24
CA GLU A 107 12.15 -24.81 -7.90
C GLU A 107 12.51 -23.54 -8.66
N ASN A 108 11.56 -22.62 -8.85
CA ASN A 108 11.71 -21.40 -9.64
C ASN A 108 12.14 -21.69 -11.10
N LYS A 109 11.42 -22.59 -11.77
CA LYS A 109 11.64 -23.01 -13.16
C LYS A 109 10.30 -23.09 -13.89
N GLY A 110 10.31 -23.15 -15.24
CA GLY A 110 9.12 -23.44 -16.05
C GLY A 110 8.51 -22.25 -16.80
N PHE A 111 8.94 -21.02 -16.53
CA PHE A 111 8.38 -19.80 -17.16
C PHE A 111 8.80 -19.57 -18.62
N GLU A 112 9.22 -20.59 -19.35
CA GLU A 112 9.63 -20.47 -20.76
C GLU A 112 8.43 -20.62 -21.72
N ASN A 113 7.35 -21.29 -21.29
CA ASN A 113 6.19 -21.61 -22.13
C ASN A 113 4.85 -21.07 -21.56
N TYR A 114 4.91 -20.02 -20.74
CA TYR A 114 3.72 -19.54 -20.00
C TYR A 114 2.55 -19.12 -20.88
N HIS A 115 2.86 -18.65 -22.08
CA HIS A 115 1.88 -18.15 -23.02
C HIS A 115 0.97 -19.25 -23.58
N GLN A 116 1.38 -20.52 -23.50
CA GLN A 116 0.58 -21.63 -24.03
C GLN A 116 -0.75 -21.76 -23.28
N ASN A 117 -0.74 -21.60 -21.96
CA ASN A 117 -1.96 -21.62 -21.15
C ASN A 117 -2.76 -20.32 -21.20
N LEU A 118 -2.18 -19.20 -21.68
CA LEU A 118 -2.97 -18.01 -21.97
C LEU A 118 -3.99 -18.29 -23.07
N GLU A 119 -3.68 -19.19 -24.01
CA GLU A 119 -4.54 -19.50 -25.16
C GLU A 119 -4.98 -18.22 -25.88
N GLY A 120 -4.07 -17.25 -26.03
CA GLY A 120 -4.36 -15.95 -26.63
C GLY A 120 -5.30 -15.04 -25.82
N TYR A 121 -5.67 -15.38 -24.59
CA TYR A 121 -6.44 -14.53 -23.67
C TYR A 121 -5.52 -13.71 -22.76
N PHE A 122 -5.77 -12.42 -22.64
CA PHE A 122 -4.97 -11.48 -21.86
C PHE A 122 -5.83 -10.77 -20.81
N PRO A 123 -5.77 -11.19 -19.54
CA PRO A 123 -6.37 -10.46 -18.42
C PRO A 123 -5.94 -8.99 -18.35
N PHE A 124 -4.67 -8.74 -18.66
CA PHE A 124 -4.05 -7.44 -18.62
C PHE A 124 -2.98 -7.36 -19.72
N LEU A 125 -2.83 -6.21 -20.36
CA LEU A 125 -1.75 -5.95 -21.32
C LEU A 125 -1.14 -4.56 -21.11
N LEU A 126 0.19 -4.53 -20.88
CA LEU A 126 0.94 -3.28 -20.87
C LEU A 126 1.46 -2.97 -22.28
N MET A 127 0.88 -1.98 -22.95
CA MET A 127 1.26 -1.59 -24.30
C MET A 127 2.12 -0.33 -24.29
N MET A 128 3.29 -0.40 -24.92
CA MET A 128 4.18 0.73 -25.15
C MET A 128 4.13 1.11 -26.63
N GLY A 129 3.61 2.29 -26.91
CA GLY A 129 3.48 2.85 -28.25
C GLY A 129 2.07 2.73 -28.84
N ILE A 130 1.50 3.89 -29.18
CA ILE A 130 0.18 4.04 -29.80
C ILE A 130 0.24 3.89 -31.32
N GLY A 131 1.29 4.38 -31.97
CA GLY A 131 1.44 4.31 -33.43
C GLY A 131 0.17 4.74 -34.19
N SER A 132 -0.20 3.99 -35.23
CA SER A 132 -1.45 4.18 -35.96
C SER A 132 -2.68 3.65 -35.21
N GLY A 133 -2.50 2.88 -34.14
CA GLY A 133 -3.53 2.15 -33.42
C GLY A 133 -3.96 0.83 -34.07
N ALA A 134 -3.55 0.53 -35.30
CA ALA A 134 -4.04 -0.63 -36.04
C ALA A 134 -3.61 -1.96 -35.42
N HIS A 135 -2.46 -2.01 -34.74
CA HIS A 135 -2.03 -3.19 -33.98
C HIS A 135 -2.96 -3.47 -32.78
N ILE A 136 -3.48 -2.44 -32.11
CA ILE A 136 -4.45 -2.59 -31.01
C ILE A 136 -5.72 -3.25 -31.54
N GLN A 137 -6.25 -2.74 -32.65
CA GLN A 137 -7.45 -3.30 -33.28
C GLN A 137 -7.23 -4.76 -33.69
N LYS A 138 -6.11 -5.07 -34.34
CA LYS A 138 -5.77 -6.45 -34.73
C LYS A 138 -5.59 -7.37 -33.52
N LEU A 139 -4.95 -6.92 -32.45
CA LEU A 139 -4.82 -7.68 -31.21
C LEU A 139 -6.19 -8.00 -30.59
N ILE A 140 -7.11 -7.03 -30.54
CA ILE A 140 -8.48 -7.26 -30.06
C ILE A 140 -9.20 -8.30 -30.93
N GLN A 141 -8.99 -8.27 -32.25
CA GLN A 141 -9.66 -9.17 -33.19
C GLN A 141 -9.06 -10.58 -33.23
N GLN A 142 -7.76 -10.73 -32.98
CA GLN A 142 -7.00 -11.98 -33.19
C GLN A 142 -6.65 -12.69 -31.88
N SER A 143 -6.75 -12.00 -30.74
CA SER A 143 -6.66 -12.62 -29.42
C SER A 143 -7.99 -13.28 -29.02
N ASN A 144 -7.96 -14.14 -28.02
CA ASN A 144 -9.16 -14.70 -27.38
C ASN A 144 -9.76 -13.75 -26.33
N GLY A 145 -9.30 -12.49 -26.30
CA GLY A 145 -9.84 -11.42 -25.48
C GLY A 145 -8.76 -10.68 -24.70
N ILE A 146 -8.94 -9.37 -24.55
CA ILE A 146 -8.09 -8.50 -23.73
C ILE A 146 -9.03 -7.77 -22.77
N LYS A 147 -8.98 -8.09 -21.48
CA LYS A 147 -9.88 -7.40 -20.52
C LYS A 147 -9.42 -5.97 -20.30
N GLU A 148 -8.14 -5.80 -20.03
CA GLU A 148 -7.59 -4.55 -19.53
C GLU A 148 -6.32 -4.17 -20.27
N ILE A 149 -6.21 -2.91 -20.68
CA ILE A 149 -5.02 -2.40 -21.37
C ILE A 149 -4.57 -1.06 -20.79
N ILE A 150 -3.27 -0.98 -20.48
CA ILE A 150 -2.61 0.30 -20.19
C ILE A 150 -1.70 0.63 -21.36
N ILE A 151 -1.95 1.75 -22.00
CA ILE A 151 -1.18 2.24 -23.15
C ILE A 151 -0.27 3.38 -22.67
N VAL A 152 1.03 3.21 -22.90
CA VAL A 152 2.12 4.12 -22.53
C VAL A 152 2.69 4.75 -23.80
N ASP A 153 2.81 6.07 -23.81
CA ASP A 153 3.45 6.83 -24.89
C ASP A 153 4.07 8.14 -24.37
N GLU A 154 4.93 8.77 -25.17
CA GLU A 154 5.66 9.99 -24.80
C GLU A 154 4.79 11.24 -24.92
N SER A 155 3.88 11.26 -25.91
CA SER A 155 3.13 12.46 -26.27
C SER A 155 1.72 12.16 -26.75
N TYR A 156 0.78 13.03 -26.36
CA TYR A 156 -0.59 13.02 -26.87
C TYR A 156 -0.67 13.32 -28.37
N GLU A 157 0.41 13.86 -28.96
CA GLU A 157 0.53 14.02 -30.40
C GLU A 157 0.40 12.69 -31.14
N MET A 158 1.03 11.61 -30.65
CA MET A 158 0.93 10.29 -31.28
C MET A 158 -0.52 9.78 -31.26
N LEU A 159 -1.22 9.95 -30.14
CA LEU A 159 -2.64 9.58 -30.04
C LEU A 159 -3.49 10.40 -31.02
N LYS A 160 -3.23 11.70 -31.15
CA LYS A 160 -3.90 12.56 -32.11
C LYS A 160 -3.65 12.13 -33.56
N VAL A 161 -2.40 11.84 -33.92
CA VAL A 161 -2.04 11.30 -35.24
C VAL A 161 -2.78 10.00 -35.51
N SER A 162 -2.86 9.10 -34.54
CA SER A 162 -3.58 7.83 -34.68
C SER A 162 -5.07 8.01 -35.01
N PHE A 163 -5.72 9.08 -34.53
CA PHE A 163 -7.13 9.37 -34.82
C PHE A 163 -7.38 9.85 -36.25
N HIS A 164 -6.36 10.37 -36.93
CA HIS A 164 -6.43 10.61 -38.37
C HIS A 164 -6.32 9.30 -39.15
N LEU A 165 -5.50 8.35 -38.68
CA LEU A 165 -5.13 7.13 -39.40
C LEU A 165 -6.09 5.95 -39.19
N LEU A 166 -6.79 5.89 -38.06
CA LEU A 166 -7.66 4.77 -37.69
C LEU A 166 -8.98 5.25 -37.10
N ASP A 167 -10.07 4.53 -37.36
CA ASP A 167 -11.31 4.70 -36.62
C ASP A 167 -11.18 3.99 -35.26
N TRP A 168 -11.05 4.78 -34.18
CA TRP A 168 -10.84 4.26 -32.83
C TRP A 168 -12.14 3.89 -32.12
N ARG A 169 -13.30 4.26 -32.66
CA ARG A 169 -14.60 3.99 -32.03
C ARG A 169 -14.79 2.51 -31.68
N PRO A 170 -14.44 1.53 -32.54
CA PRO A 170 -14.52 0.11 -32.18
C PRO A 170 -13.64 -0.27 -30.98
N ILE A 171 -12.43 0.31 -30.85
CA ILE A 171 -11.53 0.06 -29.72
C ILE A 171 -12.16 0.59 -28.43
N PHE A 172 -12.65 1.83 -28.44
CA PHE A 172 -13.32 2.41 -27.28
C PHE A 172 -14.59 1.65 -26.90
N MET A 173 -15.38 1.21 -27.89
CA MET A 173 -16.59 0.42 -27.64
C MET A 173 -16.27 -0.94 -27.04
N TYR A 174 -15.17 -1.58 -27.47
CA TYR A 174 -14.70 -2.83 -26.90
C TYR A 174 -14.38 -2.68 -25.41
N PHE A 175 -13.64 -1.64 -25.02
CA PHE A 175 -13.28 -1.41 -23.61
C PHE A 175 -14.36 -0.68 -22.77
N LYS A 176 -15.46 -0.24 -23.38
CA LYS A 176 -16.62 0.30 -22.64
C LYS A 176 -17.48 -0.79 -22.00
N GLN A 177 -17.25 -2.05 -22.34
CA GLN A 177 -17.96 -3.19 -21.77
C GLN A 177 -17.71 -3.32 -20.27
N LYS A 178 -18.65 -3.95 -19.55
CA LYS A 178 -18.46 -4.26 -18.13
C LYS A 178 -17.18 -5.08 -17.93
N ASN A 179 -16.42 -4.78 -16.88
CA ASN A 179 -15.17 -5.45 -16.51
C ASN A 179 -14.10 -5.43 -17.61
N HIS A 180 -14.07 -4.33 -18.39
CA HIS A 180 -12.98 -4.00 -19.29
C HIS A 180 -12.50 -2.57 -18.98
N GLY A 181 -11.26 -2.27 -19.36
CA GLY A 181 -10.71 -0.95 -19.15
C GLY A 181 -9.57 -0.62 -20.09
N LEU A 182 -9.51 0.67 -20.40
CA LEU A 182 -8.58 1.30 -21.32
C LEU A 182 -7.99 2.51 -20.62
N HIS A 183 -6.68 2.46 -20.35
CA HIS A 183 -5.98 3.52 -19.64
C HIS A 183 -4.86 4.08 -20.50
N PHE A 184 -4.77 5.40 -20.59
CA PHE A 184 -3.67 6.10 -21.24
C PHE A 184 -2.74 6.70 -20.19
N CYS A 185 -1.47 6.32 -20.21
CA CYS A 185 -0.42 6.86 -19.36
C CYS A 185 0.62 7.53 -20.25
N ILE A 186 0.35 8.79 -20.61
CA ILE A 186 1.10 9.53 -21.65
C ILE A 186 1.88 10.68 -21.02
N GLY A 187 3.17 10.77 -21.32
CA GLY A 187 4.03 11.89 -20.92
C GLY A 187 5.51 11.61 -21.13
N SER A 188 6.33 12.65 -21.14
CA SER A 188 7.75 12.58 -21.52
C SER A 188 8.69 12.13 -20.38
N ASN A 189 8.24 12.14 -19.13
CA ASN A 189 9.03 11.73 -17.98
C ASN A 189 8.82 10.24 -17.65
N SER A 190 9.75 9.38 -18.05
CA SER A 190 9.67 7.92 -17.87
C SER A 190 9.51 7.49 -16.42
N GLN A 191 10.14 8.19 -15.46
CA GLN A 191 10.05 7.88 -14.03
C GLN A 191 8.69 8.24 -13.43
N GLU A 192 8.08 9.32 -13.89
CA GLU A 192 6.73 9.73 -13.49
C GLU A 192 5.69 8.76 -14.07
N ILE A 193 5.80 8.46 -15.37
CA ILE A 193 4.90 7.54 -16.05
C ILE A 193 4.99 6.14 -15.46
N SER A 194 6.19 5.64 -15.12
CA SER A 194 6.31 4.33 -14.44
C SER A 194 5.59 4.28 -13.10
N ARG A 195 5.61 5.37 -12.32
CA ARG A 195 4.84 5.49 -11.07
C ARG A 195 3.34 5.53 -11.33
N ILE A 196 2.89 6.26 -12.36
CA ILE A 196 1.47 6.32 -12.73
C ILE A 196 0.98 4.93 -13.15
N VAL A 197 1.71 4.23 -14.02
CA VAL A 197 1.37 2.87 -14.44
C VAL A 197 1.28 1.94 -13.23
N LEU A 198 2.30 1.90 -12.36
CA LEU A 198 2.27 1.06 -11.15
C LEU A 198 1.06 1.38 -10.25
N ASN A 199 0.72 2.66 -10.07
CA ASN A 199 -0.46 3.06 -9.31
C ASN A 199 -1.78 2.63 -9.97
N THR A 200 -1.87 2.69 -11.30
CA THR A 200 -3.03 2.23 -12.06
C THR A 200 -3.19 0.72 -11.91
N ILE A 201 -2.11 -0.05 -12.03
CA ILE A 201 -2.15 -1.50 -11.82
C ILE A 201 -2.49 -1.82 -10.35
N TYR A 202 -1.95 -1.08 -9.38
CA TYR A 202 -2.30 -1.19 -7.96
C TYR A 202 -3.79 -1.00 -7.68
N LYS A 203 -4.41 -0.01 -8.32
CA LYS A 203 -5.82 0.32 -8.09
C LYS A 203 -6.77 -0.65 -8.78
N ASN A 204 -6.45 -1.06 -10.00
CA ASN A 204 -7.41 -1.75 -10.87
C ASN A 204 -7.11 -3.24 -11.03
N PHE A 205 -5.86 -3.70 -10.87
CA PHE A 205 -5.42 -5.06 -11.24
C PHE A 205 -4.63 -5.72 -10.11
N SER A 206 -5.13 -5.54 -8.89
CA SER A 206 -4.31 -5.70 -7.70
C SER A 206 -3.91 -7.12 -7.34
N TYR A 207 -4.11 -8.12 -8.20
CA TYR A 207 -3.93 -9.56 -7.93
C TYR A 207 -3.20 -10.32 -9.04
N GLN A 208 -2.66 -9.64 -10.06
CA GLN A 208 -2.11 -10.24 -11.30
C GLN A 208 -0.63 -9.93 -11.54
N PHE A 209 0.06 -9.40 -10.52
CA PHE A 209 1.24 -8.56 -10.73
C PHE A 209 2.55 -9.23 -11.09
N TYR A 210 2.64 -10.53 -10.88
CA TYR A 210 3.90 -11.25 -11.04
C TYR A 210 4.16 -11.65 -12.50
N LEU A 211 3.15 -11.48 -13.36
CA LEU A 211 3.15 -11.88 -14.76
C LEU A 211 2.44 -10.80 -15.58
N ILE A 212 3.21 -9.83 -16.09
CA ILE A 212 2.69 -8.72 -16.87
C ILE A 212 3.14 -8.86 -18.32
N PRO A 213 2.27 -9.37 -19.23
CA PRO A 213 2.60 -9.38 -20.64
C PRO A 213 2.67 -7.94 -21.14
N PHE A 214 3.63 -7.67 -22.03
CA PHE A 214 3.82 -6.35 -22.58
C PHE A 214 4.03 -6.36 -24.08
N TYR A 215 3.62 -5.28 -24.74
CA TYR A 215 3.77 -5.11 -26.18
C TYR A 215 4.55 -3.84 -26.47
N THR A 216 5.72 -3.92 -27.12
CA THR A 216 6.46 -2.73 -27.56
C THR A 216 6.25 -2.54 -29.06
N HIS A 217 5.48 -1.52 -29.44
CA HIS A 217 5.07 -1.33 -30.84
C HIS A 217 6.20 -0.80 -31.73
N TYR A 218 6.96 0.18 -31.25
CA TYR A 218 8.12 0.73 -31.94
C TYR A 218 9.26 1.01 -30.95
N LYS A 219 10.49 1.14 -31.46
CA LYS A 219 11.66 1.43 -30.63
C LYS A 219 11.69 2.89 -30.22
N SER A 220 11.86 3.14 -28.93
CA SER A 220 12.12 4.48 -28.38
C SER A 220 13.01 4.37 -27.14
N LYS A 221 13.93 5.34 -26.99
CA LYS A 221 14.75 5.50 -25.77
C LYS A 221 13.87 5.67 -24.53
N PHE A 222 12.74 6.36 -24.66
CA PHE A 222 11.80 6.54 -23.56
C PHE A 222 11.22 5.21 -23.08
N PHE A 223 10.85 4.30 -23.99
CA PHE A 223 10.30 3.00 -23.59
C PHE A 223 11.35 2.14 -22.90
N ASP A 224 12.62 2.21 -23.32
CA ASP A 224 13.71 1.50 -22.64
C ASP A 224 13.91 2.03 -21.21
N GLU A 225 13.98 3.36 -21.04
CA GLU A 225 14.08 4.00 -19.71
C GLU A 225 12.83 3.72 -18.84
N PHE A 226 11.63 3.75 -19.43
CA PHE A 226 10.39 3.43 -18.73
C PHE A 226 10.42 2.01 -18.19
N LYS A 227 10.85 1.02 -19.00
CA LYS A 227 10.96 -0.38 -18.58
C LYS A 227 11.93 -0.54 -17.41
N GLU A 228 13.10 0.08 -17.48
CA GLU A 228 14.07 0.06 -16.38
C GLU A 228 13.46 0.60 -15.09
N LYS A 229 12.81 1.78 -15.15
CA LYS A 229 12.20 2.42 -13.98
C LYS A 229 10.96 1.69 -13.47
N PHE A 230 10.23 1.01 -14.35
CA PHE A 230 9.10 0.17 -13.99
C PHE A 230 9.58 -1.08 -13.22
N ILE A 231 10.59 -1.78 -13.74
CA ILE A 231 11.17 -2.97 -13.10
C ILE A 231 11.83 -2.63 -11.76
N GLU A 232 12.52 -1.50 -11.64
CA GLU A 232 13.15 -1.07 -10.37
C GLU A 232 12.13 -0.90 -9.23
N LYS A 233 10.91 -0.47 -9.54
CA LYS A 233 9.90 -0.07 -8.54
C LYS A 233 8.80 -1.10 -8.31
N ILE A 234 8.74 -2.13 -9.16
CA ILE A 234 7.70 -3.14 -9.13
C ILE A 234 7.61 -3.82 -7.74
N ASP A 235 8.74 -4.01 -7.08
CA ASP A 235 8.83 -4.67 -5.76
C ASP A 235 8.10 -3.89 -4.67
N ILE A 236 8.38 -2.59 -4.61
CA ILE A 236 7.85 -1.70 -3.56
C ILE A 236 6.34 -1.60 -3.71
N ALA A 237 5.84 -1.52 -4.95
CA ALA A 237 4.41 -1.42 -5.25
C ALA A 237 3.59 -2.61 -4.73
N PHE A 238 4.23 -3.76 -4.45
CA PHE A 238 3.55 -5.00 -4.05
C PHE A 238 3.82 -5.44 -2.62
N THR A 239 4.57 -4.64 -1.85
CA THR A 239 4.67 -4.82 -0.40
C THR A 239 3.43 -4.29 0.32
N GLY A 240 3.06 -4.91 1.45
CA GLY A 240 2.05 -4.36 2.36
C GLY A 240 0.58 -4.72 2.09
N GLN A 241 0.28 -5.84 1.42
CA GLN A 241 -1.10 -6.28 1.18
C GLN A 241 -1.84 -6.82 2.44
N GLY A 242 -1.17 -6.94 3.58
CA GLY A 242 -1.72 -7.53 4.80
C GLY A 242 -2.11 -9.01 4.61
N PHE A 243 -2.50 -9.67 5.69
CA PHE A 243 -3.01 -11.05 5.62
C PHE A 243 -3.94 -11.35 6.79
N TYR A 244 -4.70 -12.43 6.65
CA TYR A 244 -5.76 -12.84 7.58
C TYR A 244 -5.31 -12.82 9.06
N ASP A 245 -4.17 -13.44 9.38
CA ASP A 245 -3.71 -13.57 10.77
C ASP A 245 -3.52 -12.21 11.45
N ASP A 246 -2.94 -11.22 10.77
CA ASP A 246 -2.79 -9.88 11.32
C ASP A 246 -4.15 -9.23 11.60
N GLU A 247 -5.11 -9.41 10.68
CA GLU A 247 -6.43 -8.78 10.77
C GLU A 247 -7.33 -9.46 11.82
N ILE A 248 -7.32 -10.80 11.91
CA ILE A 248 -8.09 -11.51 12.93
C ILE A 248 -7.54 -11.27 14.33
N ILE A 249 -6.20 -11.23 14.49
CA ILE A 249 -5.58 -10.84 15.77
C ILE A 249 -5.95 -9.39 16.10
N SER A 250 -6.04 -8.50 15.09
CA SER A 250 -6.53 -7.13 15.28
C SER A 250 -7.91 -7.07 15.90
N LEU A 251 -8.83 -7.81 15.29
CA LEU A 251 -10.20 -7.88 15.71
C LEU A 251 -10.31 -8.43 17.14
N GLU A 252 -9.63 -9.55 17.42
CA GLU A 252 -9.62 -10.19 18.73
C GLU A 252 -9.06 -9.27 19.82
N HIS A 253 -7.90 -8.63 19.57
CA HIS A 253 -7.31 -7.70 20.53
C HIS A 253 -8.20 -6.49 20.75
N THR A 254 -8.76 -5.93 19.68
CA THR A 254 -9.66 -4.78 19.77
C THR A 254 -10.89 -5.10 20.62
N ILE A 255 -11.54 -6.24 20.38
CA ILE A 255 -12.70 -6.68 21.14
C ILE A 255 -12.36 -6.92 22.61
N LYS A 256 -11.22 -7.56 22.90
CA LYS A 256 -10.77 -7.74 24.29
C LYS A 256 -10.51 -6.40 24.98
N ASN A 257 -9.80 -5.49 24.31
CA ASN A 257 -9.54 -4.14 24.82
C ASN A 257 -10.83 -3.36 25.11
N LEU A 258 -11.85 -3.52 24.27
CA LEU A 258 -13.16 -2.91 24.48
C LEU A 258 -13.90 -3.58 25.64
N ASN A 259 -13.93 -4.91 25.72
CA ASN A 259 -14.52 -5.68 26.83
C ASN A 259 -13.88 -5.36 28.20
N ASP A 260 -12.59 -5.02 28.20
CA ASP A 260 -11.83 -4.53 29.35
C ASP A 260 -12.13 -3.06 29.71
N ASP A 261 -13.13 -2.46 29.06
CA ASP A 261 -13.60 -1.08 29.25
C ASP A 261 -12.46 -0.05 29.09
N LEU A 262 -11.59 -0.22 28.08
CA LEU A 262 -10.59 0.81 27.76
C LEU A 262 -11.26 2.04 27.10
N PRO A 263 -10.99 3.27 27.59
CA PRO A 263 -11.51 4.50 26.99
C PRO A 263 -11.07 4.66 25.54
N VAL A 264 -12.00 5.08 24.67
CA VAL A 264 -11.76 5.25 23.22
C VAL A 264 -11.63 6.71 22.82
N TYR A 265 -10.66 7.04 21.99
CA TYR A 265 -10.54 8.37 21.40
C TYR A 265 -11.73 8.65 20.47
N ARG A 266 -12.57 9.65 20.78
CA ARG A 266 -13.82 9.94 20.04
C ARG A 266 -14.02 11.40 19.66
N TYR A 267 -13.80 12.34 20.59
CA TYR A 267 -14.43 13.68 20.48
C TYR A 267 -13.62 14.75 19.74
N SER A 268 -12.32 14.56 19.47
CA SER A 268 -11.42 15.54 18.82
C SER A 268 -11.65 17.01 19.27
N ASN A 269 -11.98 17.22 20.54
CA ASN A 269 -12.18 18.50 21.22
C ASN A 269 -10.90 19.35 21.19
N LYS A 270 -11.07 20.67 21.30
CA LYS A 270 -9.94 21.61 21.27
C LYS A 270 -9.07 21.47 22.52
N LEU A 271 -7.78 21.20 22.32
CA LEU A 271 -6.76 21.40 23.34
C LEU A 271 -6.53 22.90 23.64
N PRO A 272 -5.95 23.24 24.80
CA PRO A 272 -5.46 24.58 25.07
C PRO A 272 -4.60 25.14 23.92
N LYS A 273 -4.65 26.47 23.72
CA LYS A 273 -3.79 27.10 22.71
C LYS A 273 -2.31 26.87 23.06
N ASN A 274 -1.48 26.74 22.04
CA ASN A 274 -0.05 26.50 22.15
C ASN A 274 0.33 25.17 22.86
N SER A 275 -0.60 24.22 23.03
CA SER A 275 -0.29 22.88 23.55
C SER A 275 0.91 22.28 22.84
N THR A 276 1.90 21.89 23.64
CA THR A 276 3.23 21.46 23.18
C THR A 276 3.52 20.04 23.64
N ALA A 277 3.94 19.19 22.69
CA ALA A 277 4.34 17.79 22.94
C ALA A 277 5.79 17.55 22.53
N PHE A 278 6.49 16.73 23.32
CA PHE A 278 7.78 16.14 22.97
C PHE A 278 7.57 14.66 22.67
N ILE A 279 7.79 14.26 21.42
CA ILE A 279 7.91 12.86 21.01
C ILE A 279 9.36 12.43 21.24
N VAL A 280 9.56 11.36 22.00
CA VAL A 280 10.87 10.77 22.25
C VAL A 280 10.92 9.35 21.67
N ALA A 281 11.80 9.15 20.70
CA ALA A 281 12.09 7.89 20.05
C ALA A 281 13.52 7.40 20.37
N SER A 282 13.91 6.23 19.87
CA SER A 282 15.12 5.50 20.28
C SER A 282 16.35 5.69 19.38
N GLY A 283 16.28 6.62 18.43
CA GLY A 283 17.41 7.00 17.58
C GLY A 283 18.58 7.54 18.41
N PRO A 284 19.84 7.20 18.05
CA PRO A 284 21.04 7.59 18.81
C PRO A 284 21.17 9.07 19.13
N SER A 285 20.61 9.97 18.32
CA SER A 285 20.72 11.41 18.58
C SER A 285 20.11 11.85 19.91
N ILE A 286 19.20 11.04 20.49
CA ILE A 286 18.55 11.31 21.78
C ILE A 286 19.55 11.50 22.93
N ASP A 287 20.71 10.85 22.87
CA ASP A 287 21.75 10.94 23.90
C ASP A 287 22.23 12.38 24.11
N LYS A 288 22.17 13.21 23.06
CA LYS A 288 22.57 14.63 23.10
C LYS A 288 21.51 15.53 23.75
N ASP A 289 20.25 15.11 23.72
CA ASP A 289 19.10 15.93 24.12
C ASP A 289 18.48 15.51 25.46
N ILE A 290 18.95 14.40 26.05
CA ILE A 290 18.34 13.80 27.25
C ILE A 290 18.30 14.75 28.45
N GLU A 291 19.37 15.52 28.67
CA GLU A 291 19.44 16.51 29.76
C GLU A 291 18.49 17.69 29.52
N TYR A 292 18.31 18.09 28.25
CA TYR A 292 17.32 19.11 27.89
C TYR A 292 15.91 18.61 28.18
N ILE A 293 15.58 17.39 27.75
CA ILE A 293 14.27 16.76 28.01
C ILE A 293 14.02 16.67 29.52
N LYS A 294 15.00 16.21 30.29
CA LYS A 294 14.91 16.10 31.75
C LYS A 294 14.59 17.43 32.42
N LYS A 295 15.22 18.51 31.98
CA LYS A 295 15.01 19.87 32.50
C LYS A 295 13.62 20.44 32.15
N HIS A 296 13.05 20.04 31.01
CA HIS A 296 11.85 20.68 30.44
C HIS A 296 10.58 19.84 30.50
N LYS A 297 10.66 18.55 30.90
CA LYS A 297 9.54 17.58 30.94
C LYS A 297 8.28 18.06 31.68
N ASP A 298 8.43 18.96 32.66
CA ASP A 298 7.30 19.43 33.47
C ASP A 298 6.49 20.56 32.78
N ASN A 299 7.00 21.11 31.66
CA ASN A 299 6.37 22.20 30.90
C ASN A 299 5.73 21.73 29.58
N VAL A 300 5.85 20.44 29.25
CA VAL A 300 5.38 19.85 27.99
C VAL A 300 4.70 18.52 28.27
N VAL A 301 3.88 18.05 27.33
CA VAL A 301 3.44 16.65 27.34
C VAL A 301 4.56 15.79 26.76
N LEU A 302 5.17 14.95 27.60
CA LEU A 302 6.29 14.09 27.24
C LEU A 302 5.78 12.70 26.85
N ILE A 303 6.10 12.28 25.63
CA ILE A 303 5.59 11.04 25.04
C ILE A 303 6.76 10.14 24.68
N SER A 304 6.75 8.92 25.20
CA SER A 304 7.73 7.90 24.87
C SER A 304 7.19 6.95 23.81
N CYS A 305 7.93 6.77 22.72
CA CYS A 305 7.59 5.87 21.63
C CYS A 305 8.42 4.58 21.70
N GLY A 306 7.76 3.45 21.91
CA GLY A 306 8.37 2.12 21.96
C GLY A 306 9.62 2.03 22.84
N THR A 307 10.72 1.55 22.26
CA THR A 307 11.99 1.27 22.97
C THR A 307 12.64 2.50 23.63
N ALA A 308 12.20 3.72 23.28
CA ALA A 308 12.62 4.95 23.94
C ALA A 308 12.26 4.98 25.43
N LEU A 309 11.26 4.19 25.86
CA LEU A 309 10.83 4.14 27.25
C LEU A 309 11.97 3.70 28.17
N ARG A 310 12.81 2.78 27.68
CA ARG A 310 14.01 2.31 28.37
C ARG A 310 15.09 3.39 28.51
N VAL A 311 15.26 4.22 27.48
CA VAL A 311 16.22 5.34 27.50
C VAL A 311 15.80 6.35 28.57
N LEU A 312 14.51 6.69 28.62
CA LEU A 312 13.96 7.58 29.65
C LEU A 312 14.11 6.98 31.06
N TYR A 313 13.76 5.70 31.23
CA TYR A 313 13.88 4.99 32.51
C TYR A 313 15.31 5.04 33.06
N LYS A 314 16.31 4.70 32.24
CA LYS A 314 17.73 4.71 32.65
C LYS A 314 18.24 6.09 33.03
N ASN A 315 17.64 7.15 32.50
CA ASN A 315 18.00 8.54 32.80
C ASN A 315 17.14 9.16 33.93
N GLY A 316 16.27 8.35 34.56
CA GLY A 316 15.41 8.77 35.66
C GLY A 316 14.30 9.73 35.23
N ILE A 317 13.77 9.54 34.01
CA ILE A 317 12.70 10.37 33.44
C ILE A 317 11.45 9.51 33.28
N SER A 318 10.32 9.98 33.79
CA SER A 318 9.00 9.39 33.52
C SER A 318 8.25 10.22 32.48
N PRO A 319 7.81 9.63 31.35
CA PRO A 319 6.92 10.30 30.42
C PRO A 319 5.50 10.42 30.99
N ASP A 320 4.70 11.33 30.44
CA ASP A 320 3.27 11.40 30.73
C ASP A 320 2.53 10.23 30.06
N PHE A 321 2.87 10.00 28.80
CA PHE A 321 2.32 8.90 28.02
C PHE A 321 3.41 8.01 27.44
N HIS A 322 3.20 6.71 27.52
CA HIS A 322 3.84 5.76 26.62
C HIS A 322 2.89 5.44 25.47
N MET A 323 3.41 5.35 24.25
CA MET A 323 2.65 4.88 23.10
C MET A 323 3.34 3.68 22.47
N GLU A 324 2.52 2.72 22.00
CA GLU A 324 2.94 1.61 21.14
C GLU A 324 1.94 1.37 19.99
N ILE A 325 2.40 0.61 18.99
CA ILE A 325 1.57 0.14 17.86
C ILE A 325 1.67 -1.38 17.63
N GLU A 326 2.57 -2.06 18.33
CA GLU A 326 2.94 -3.44 18.01
C GLU A 326 1.88 -4.44 18.49
N ARG A 327 1.39 -5.24 17.54
CA ARG A 327 0.37 -6.28 17.75
C ARG A 327 0.86 -7.55 18.46
N PRO A 328 2.08 -8.07 18.24
CA PRO A 328 2.45 -9.42 18.69
C PRO A 328 2.36 -9.61 20.21
N THR A 329 1.87 -10.77 20.65
CA THR A 329 1.68 -11.09 22.07
C THR A 329 2.98 -11.12 22.88
N PHE A 330 4.12 -11.44 22.24
CA PHE A 330 5.44 -11.37 22.87
C PHE A 330 5.87 -9.94 23.23
N MET A 331 5.16 -8.90 22.76
CA MET A 331 5.50 -7.53 23.10
C MET A 331 5.43 -7.25 24.60
N ALA A 332 4.54 -7.93 25.32
CA ALA A 332 4.48 -7.81 26.77
C ALA A 332 5.82 -8.19 27.44
N SER A 333 6.50 -9.24 26.99
CA SER A 333 7.81 -9.63 27.56
C SER A 333 8.93 -8.66 27.17
N ILE A 334 8.84 -8.02 26.00
CA ILE A 334 9.80 -6.97 25.64
C ILE A 334 9.60 -5.73 26.51
N ILE A 335 8.35 -5.30 26.74
CA ILE A 335 8.03 -4.11 27.53
C ILE A 335 8.39 -4.29 29.01
N GLU A 336 8.34 -5.52 29.55
CA GLU A 336 8.85 -5.84 30.88
C GLU A 336 10.35 -5.47 31.05
N ASN A 337 11.11 -5.40 29.94
CA ASN A 337 12.52 -5.00 29.94
C ASN A 337 12.73 -3.48 29.73
N TYR A 338 11.67 -2.69 29.58
CA TYR A 338 11.77 -1.23 29.44
C TYR A 338 11.95 -0.52 30.79
N GLY A 339 11.48 -1.09 31.90
CA GLY A 339 11.64 -0.55 33.24
C GLY A 339 11.03 -1.47 34.30
N THR A 340 11.10 -1.09 35.57
CA THR A 340 10.46 -1.88 36.64
C THR A 340 8.94 -1.81 36.54
N LYS A 341 8.24 -2.82 37.09
CA LYS A 341 6.77 -2.82 37.19
C LYS A 341 6.22 -1.56 37.87
N GLU A 342 6.90 -1.08 38.91
CA GLU A 342 6.54 0.16 39.60
C GLU A 342 6.68 1.38 38.68
N TYR A 343 7.76 1.46 37.90
CA TYR A 343 7.95 2.51 36.92
C TYR A 343 6.84 2.53 35.86
N LEU A 344 6.50 1.37 35.29
CA LEU A 344 5.40 1.27 34.31
C LEU A 344 4.04 1.66 34.92
N LYS A 345 3.81 1.30 36.19
CA LYS A 345 2.58 1.65 36.94
C LYS A 345 2.46 3.13 37.34
N ASN A 346 3.44 3.96 36.99
CA ASN A 346 3.39 5.41 37.15
C ASN A 346 3.10 6.16 35.83
N ILE A 347 2.97 5.44 34.71
CA ILE A 347 2.87 6.01 33.36
C ILE A 347 1.51 5.67 32.76
N ASP A 348 0.86 6.64 32.13
CA ASP A 348 -0.37 6.41 31.39
C ASP A 348 -0.03 5.94 29.95
N MET A 349 -0.84 5.08 29.36
CA MET A 349 -0.61 4.55 28.02
C MET A 349 -1.69 5.01 27.05
N ILE A 350 -1.29 5.40 25.84
CA ILE A 350 -2.19 5.61 24.70
C ILE A 350 -1.70 4.72 23.55
N GLY A 351 -2.46 3.71 23.19
CA GLY A 351 -2.04 2.72 22.18
C GLY A 351 -3.07 2.54 21.07
N LEU A 352 -2.64 1.86 19.99
CA LEU A 352 -3.56 1.41 18.96
C LEU A 352 -4.44 0.25 19.43
N ASN A 353 -5.66 0.20 18.92
CA ASN A 353 -6.64 -0.89 19.13
C ASN A 353 -6.07 -2.31 18.97
N VAL A 354 -5.04 -2.46 18.14
CA VAL A 354 -4.39 -3.72 17.77
C VAL A 354 -3.53 -4.36 18.86
N ILE A 355 -3.15 -3.61 19.89
CA ILE A 355 -2.18 -4.05 20.89
C ILE A 355 -2.81 -5.11 21.79
N ASP A 356 -2.00 -6.10 22.19
CA ASP A 356 -2.41 -7.14 23.15
C ASP A 356 -2.88 -6.51 24.48
N PRO A 357 -4.09 -6.86 24.97
CA PRO A 357 -4.62 -6.38 26.26
C PRO A 357 -3.64 -6.51 27.44
N LYS A 358 -2.79 -7.55 27.44
CA LYS A 358 -1.76 -7.74 28.47
C LYS A 358 -0.83 -6.53 28.56
N VAL A 359 -0.47 -5.92 27.42
CA VAL A 359 0.40 -4.74 27.40
C VAL A 359 -0.28 -3.56 28.08
N TYR A 360 -1.55 -3.27 27.77
CA TYR A 360 -2.29 -2.19 28.42
C TYR A 360 -2.36 -2.36 29.93
N SER A 361 -2.56 -3.60 30.40
CA SER A 361 -2.62 -3.91 31.84
C SER A 361 -1.33 -3.61 32.62
N MET A 362 -0.19 -3.41 31.94
CA MET A 362 1.10 -3.13 32.58
C MET A 362 1.24 -1.68 33.07
N PHE A 363 0.46 -0.76 32.51
CA PHE A 363 0.56 0.69 32.77
C PHE A 363 -0.41 1.16 33.86
N LYS A 364 -0.28 2.41 34.29
CA LYS A 364 -1.12 3.04 35.33
C LYS A 364 -2.59 3.09 34.91
N SER A 365 -2.81 3.67 33.72
CA SER A 365 -4.07 3.66 32.98
C SER A 365 -3.76 3.51 31.51
N ALA A 366 -4.74 3.06 30.73
CA ALA A 366 -4.60 2.80 29.31
C ALA A 366 -5.79 3.37 28.56
N LYS A 367 -5.53 3.84 27.34
CA LYS A 367 -6.54 4.37 26.42
C LYS A 367 -6.20 3.95 25.00
N ILE A 368 -7.23 3.82 24.17
CA ILE A 368 -7.06 3.30 22.81
C ILE A 368 -7.52 4.30 21.75
N TYR A 369 -6.83 4.29 20.61
CA TYR A 369 -7.25 4.96 19.39
C TYR A 369 -7.20 3.98 18.22
N PHE A 370 -7.90 4.31 17.13
CA PHE A 370 -8.10 3.41 16.00
C PHE A 370 -7.33 3.91 14.79
N ARG A 371 -6.89 2.97 13.96
CA ARG A 371 -6.26 3.26 12.67
C ARG A 371 -7.20 2.94 11.52
N ASP A 372 -6.99 3.59 10.40
CA ASP A 372 -7.72 3.27 9.18
C ASP A 372 -7.25 1.94 8.56
N ASN A 373 -8.12 1.31 7.76
CA ASN A 373 -7.90 0.01 7.07
C ASN A 373 -7.46 -1.13 8.01
N ASP A 374 -8.25 -1.39 9.05
CA ASP A 374 -7.98 -2.43 10.06
C ASP A 374 -9.29 -3.10 10.50
N ALA A 375 -9.29 -4.43 10.64
CA ALA A 375 -10.47 -5.21 11.03
C ALA A 375 -11.02 -4.85 12.42
N GLY A 376 -10.16 -4.54 13.40
CA GLY A 376 -10.62 -4.08 14.70
C GLY A 376 -11.28 -2.70 14.62
N SER A 377 -10.85 -1.87 13.69
CA SER A 377 -11.41 -0.53 13.48
C SER A 377 -12.68 -0.52 12.63
N SER A 378 -13.05 -1.63 11.99
CA SER A 378 -14.31 -1.71 11.24
C SER A 378 -15.54 -1.90 12.12
N ILE A 379 -15.36 -2.42 13.34
CA ILE A 379 -16.47 -2.74 14.25
C ILE A 379 -16.85 -1.58 15.18
N VAL A 380 -16.15 -0.44 15.08
CA VAL A 380 -16.42 0.73 15.91
C VAL A 380 -17.26 1.78 15.16
N PRO A 381 -18.09 2.56 15.88
CA PRO A 381 -18.89 3.64 15.32
C PRO A 381 -18.15 4.56 14.34
N GLU A 382 -18.87 5.07 13.34
CA GLU A 382 -18.29 5.94 12.30
C GLU A 382 -17.82 7.30 12.85
N ASP A 383 -18.40 7.76 13.96
CA ASP A 383 -17.98 9.00 14.62
C ASP A 383 -16.71 8.85 15.47
N ILE A 384 -16.21 7.62 15.66
CA ILE A 384 -14.90 7.37 16.26
C ILE A 384 -13.82 7.59 15.18
N PRO A 385 -12.85 8.50 15.40
CA PRO A 385 -11.77 8.76 14.46
C PRO A 385 -10.92 7.52 14.17
N LYS A 386 -10.74 7.22 12.88
CA LYS A 386 -9.84 6.19 12.37
C LYS A 386 -8.65 6.88 11.71
N LEU A 387 -7.51 6.86 12.40
CA LEU A 387 -6.35 7.67 12.02
C LEU A 387 -5.55 7.02 10.90
N ASN A 388 -5.15 7.81 9.91
CA ASN A 388 -4.23 7.38 8.86
C ASN A 388 -2.78 7.65 9.28
N HIS A 389 -1.81 7.11 8.54
CA HIS A 389 -0.37 7.30 8.78
C HIS A 389 0.14 6.83 10.15
N CYS A 390 -0.54 5.87 10.80
CA CYS A 390 -0.07 5.30 12.07
C CYS A 390 1.10 4.32 11.90
N ASN A 391 1.34 3.88 10.66
CA ASN A 391 2.37 2.92 10.26
C ASN A 391 3.48 3.65 9.47
N PRO A 392 4.69 3.08 9.33
CA PRO A 392 5.10 1.75 9.80
C PRO A 392 5.62 1.69 11.24
N THR A 393 5.91 2.81 11.90
CA THR A 393 6.49 2.80 13.26
C THR A 393 5.66 3.61 14.24
N ILE A 394 5.89 3.39 15.53
CA ILE A 394 5.23 4.14 16.60
C ILE A 394 5.44 5.66 16.52
N VAL A 395 6.54 6.13 15.92
CA VAL A 395 6.75 7.57 15.69
C VAL A 395 5.66 8.12 14.76
N ASN A 396 5.27 7.36 13.74
CA ASN A 396 4.18 7.73 12.83
C ASN A 396 2.83 7.73 13.56
N GLY A 397 2.56 6.70 14.38
CA GLY A 397 1.38 6.63 15.25
C GLY A 397 1.24 7.84 16.18
N ALA A 398 2.32 8.19 16.89
CA ALA A 398 2.36 9.35 17.77
C ALA A 398 2.15 10.66 16.99
N LEU A 399 2.83 10.85 15.86
CA LEU A 399 2.69 12.04 15.04
C LEU A 399 1.24 12.22 14.54
N SER A 400 0.62 11.14 14.07
CA SER A 400 -0.77 11.14 13.59
C SER A 400 -1.74 11.48 14.72
N PHE A 401 -1.66 10.77 15.85
CA PHE A 401 -2.51 11.01 17.01
C PHE A 401 -2.40 12.45 17.53
N LEU A 402 -1.17 12.96 17.71
CA LEU A 402 -0.95 14.32 18.23
C LEU A 402 -1.43 15.40 17.26
N SER A 403 -1.31 15.14 15.96
CA SER A 403 -1.84 16.04 14.92
C SER A 403 -3.37 16.07 14.93
N ASP A 404 -4.01 14.92 15.17
CA ASP A 404 -5.46 14.80 15.19
C ASP A 404 -6.09 15.45 16.43
N ILE A 405 -5.60 15.07 17.61
CA ILE A 405 -6.12 15.57 18.90
C ILE A 405 -5.88 17.07 19.08
N GLY A 406 -4.92 17.64 18.34
CA GLY A 406 -4.84 19.07 18.13
C GLY A 406 -3.71 19.80 18.86
N PHE A 407 -2.56 19.13 19.06
CA PHE A 407 -1.35 19.82 19.48
C PHE A 407 -0.94 20.88 18.44
N GLN A 408 -0.39 22.01 18.91
CA GLN A 408 0.05 23.09 18.03
C GLN A 408 1.55 23.09 17.83
N ASN A 409 2.33 22.55 18.77
CA ASN A 409 3.77 22.41 18.65
C ASN A 409 4.17 20.98 18.98
N ILE A 410 4.80 20.29 18.03
CA ILE A 410 5.26 18.92 18.18
C ILE A 410 6.77 18.90 17.92
N PHE A 411 7.55 18.57 18.94
CA PHE A 411 9.00 18.43 18.85
C PHE A 411 9.37 16.95 18.86
N MET A 412 10.18 16.53 17.90
CA MET A 412 10.59 15.14 17.73
C MET A 412 12.05 14.96 18.09
N PHE A 413 12.34 14.05 19.01
CA PHE A 413 13.69 13.71 19.48
C PHE A 413 13.95 12.22 19.26
N GLY A 414 15.18 11.85 18.89
CA GLY A 414 15.54 10.46 18.59
C GLY A 414 14.79 9.86 17.39
N THR A 415 14.17 10.66 16.52
CA THR A 415 13.50 10.25 15.29
C THR A 415 14.45 10.31 14.09
N ASP A 416 15.57 9.60 14.19
CA ASP A 416 16.70 9.82 13.27
C ASP A 416 16.42 9.29 11.85
N MET A 417 15.71 8.15 11.75
CA MET A 417 15.29 7.51 10.49
C MET A 417 16.42 7.28 9.47
N GLY A 418 17.67 7.31 9.92
CA GLY A 418 18.85 7.20 9.10
C GLY A 418 20.10 7.33 9.96
N PHE A 419 21.25 7.05 9.36
CA PHE A 419 22.52 6.95 10.08
C PHE A 419 23.68 7.45 9.22
N LYS A 420 24.65 8.09 9.88
CA LYS A 420 25.94 8.49 9.28
C LYS A 420 26.87 7.27 9.10
N ASP A 421 26.78 6.33 10.04
CA ASP A 421 27.55 5.09 10.09
C ASP A 421 26.61 3.90 10.38
N PRO A 422 26.63 2.80 9.58
CA PRO A 422 25.83 1.61 9.83
C PRO A 422 26.22 0.81 11.09
N GLU A 423 27.13 1.28 11.93
CA GLU A 423 27.34 0.67 13.26
C GLU A 423 26.65 1.48 14.38
N SER A 424 26.02 2.62 14.06
CA SER A 424 25.40 3.54 15.03
C SER A 424 23.87 3.68 14.83
N HIS A 425 23.11 2.61 15.08
CA HIS A 425 21.66 2.55 14.77
C HIS A 425 20.70 2.76 15.95
N HIS A 426 21.15 2.52 17.18
CA HIS A 426 20.35 2.70 18.39
C HIS A 426 21.14 3.46 19.46
N SER A 427 20.45 4.16 20.36
CA SER A 427 21.08 4.72 21.58
C SER A 427 21.78 3.61 22.38
N LYS A 428 22.90 3.97 23.01
CA LYS A 428 23.74 3.09 23.86
C LYS A 428 22.94 2.39 24.96
N ASP A 429 21.79 2.96 25.30
CA ASP A 429 20.96 2.49 26.41
C ASP A 429 19.84 1.52 26.03
N THR A 430 19.65 1.21 24.75
CA THR A 430 18.65 0.25 24.26
C THR A 430 19.06 -1.22 24.51
N ILE A 431 18.09 -2.15 24.48
CA ILE A 431 18.35 -3.61 24.62
C ILE A 431 19.22 -4.12 23.46
N TYR A 432 19.09 -3.51 22.29
CA TYR A 432 19.71 -3.93 21.03
C TYR A 432 21.19 -3.56 20.89
N TYR A 433 21.72 -2.70 21.77
CA TYR A 433 23.11 -2.24 21.67
C TYR A 433 24.14 -3.35 21.99
N ASN A 434 23.77 -4.34 22.82
CA ASN A 434 24.68 -5.40 23.28
C ASN A 434 24.42 -6.78 22.64
N THR A 435 23.44 -6.92 21.75
CA THR A 435 23.18 -8.19 21.05
C THR A 435 23.82 -8.15 19.66
N LYS A 436 24.74 -9.07 19.38
CA LYS A 436 25.42 -9.20 18.06
C LYS A 436 24.44 -9.51 16.89
N GLU A 437 23.15 -9.68 17.16
CA GLU A 437 22.12 -10.15 16.23
C GLU A 437 21.37 -9.02 15.49
N HIS A 438 21.57 -7.75 15.84
CA HIS A 438 20.89 -6.61 15.18
C HIS A 438 21.86 -5.58 14.60
N LYS A 439 22.92 -6.03 13.91
CA LYS A 439 23.56 -5.16 12.91
C LYS A 439 22.55 -4.93 11.80
N VAL A 440 22.35 -3.68 11.36
CA VAL A 440 21.56 -3.44 10.15
C VAL A 440 22.18 -4.28 9.04
N ASN A 441 21.36 -5.14 8.47
CA ASN A 441 21.79 -5.92 7.34
C ASN A 441 22.14 -4.92 6.24
N THR A 442 23.41 -4.88 5.83
CA THR A 442 23.88 -3.94 4.82
C THR A 442 23.16 -4.13 3.48
N LEU A 443 22.52 -5.29 3.28
CA LEU A 443 21.63 -5.59 2.16
C LEU A 443 20.31 -4.81 2.16
N ASP A 444 19.85 -4.33 3.33
CA ASP A 444 18.61 -3.55 3.47
C ASP A 444 18.82 -2.04 3.28
N LEU A 445 20.08 -1.62 3.06
CA LEU A 445 20.43 -0.22 2.83
C LEU A 445 19.97 0.23 1.44
N LEU A 446 19.33 1.39 1.39
CA LEU A 446 19.11 2.08 0.14
C LEU A 446 20.45 2.52 -0.46
N LYS A 447 20.59 2.36 -1.78
CA LYS A 447 21.78 2.81 -2.52
C LYS A 447 21.92 4.34 -2.51
N GLU A 448 20.79 5.05 -2.49
CA GLU A 448 20.74 6.50 -2.45
C GLU A 448 20.99 7.01 -1.02
N LYS A 449 21.65 8.16 -0.92
CA LYS A 449 21.82 8.87 0.34
C LYS A 449 20.85 10.04 0.43
N PHE A 450 20.45 10.38 1.65
CA PHE A 450 19.41 11.37 1.93
C PHE A 450 19.97 12.55 2.73
N PRO A 451 19.41 13.76 2.56
CA PRO A 451 19.88 14.95 3.27
C PRO A 451 19.63 14.85 4.79
N GLY A 452 20.56 15.39 5.57
CA GLY A 452 20.45 15.53 7.02
C GLY A 452 19.51 16.65 7.46
N ASN A 453 18.95 16.53 8.66
CA ASN A 453 18.02 17.49 9.26
C ASN A 453 18.67 18.86 9.49
N PHE A 454 19.82 18.89 10.15
CA PHE A 454 20.51 20.14 10.51
C PHE A 454 21.39 20.70 9.38
N ASP A 455 21.85 19.84 8.47
CA ASP A 455 22.63 20.21 7.30
C ASP A 455 22.21 19.33 6.11
N LYS A 456 21.69 19.96 5.04
CA LYS A 456 21.22 19.26 3.84
C LYS A 456 22.38 18.75 2.96
N GLU A 457 23.58 19.29 3.17
CA GLU A 457 24.80 18.81 2.52
C GLU A 457 25.30 17.51 3.16
N GLU A 458 25.02 17.29 4.45
CA GLU A 458 25.27 16.00 5.10
C GLU A 458 24.38 14.91 4.48
N LYS A 459 24.99 13.77 4.18
CA LYS A 459 24.35 12.63 3.52
C LYS A 459 24.28 11.43 4.45
N PHE A 460 23.07 10.99 4.72
CA PHE A 460 22.75 9.85 5.58
C PHE A 460 22.34 8.63 4.76
N MET A 461 22.63 7.45 5.29
CA MET A 461 22.10 6.18 4.82
C MET A 461 20.77 5.88 5.52
N THR A 462 19.94 5.06 4.89
CA THR A 462 18.66 4.63 5.45
C THR A 462 18.27 3.26 4.90
N THR A 463 17.27 2.64 5.52
CA THR A 463 16.68 1.37 5.08
C THR A 463 15.32 1.61 4.43
N ASN A 464 14.75 0.59 3.77
CA ASN A 464 13.40 0.68 3.22
C ASN A 464 12.36 1.09 4.27
N ILE A 465 12.40 0.49 5.47
CA ILE A 465 11.44 0.75 6.54
C ILE A 465 11.56 2.17 7.10
N PHE A 466 12.79 2.68 7.26
CA PHE A 466 13.01 4.03 7.75
C PHE A 466 12.68 5.10 6.70
N ASN A 467 12.98 4.86 5.43
CA ASN A 467 12.53 5.77 4.37
C ASN A 467 10.99 5.76 4.26
N TRP A 468 10.33 4.61 4.46
CA TRP A 468 8.87 4.56 4.52
C TRP A 468 8.33 5.33 5.74
N CYS A 469 8.96 5.19 6.90
CA CYS A 469 8.66 5.97 8.10
C CYS A 469 8.76 7.48 7.83
N LYS A 470 9.84 7.94 7.19
CA LYS A 470 10.05 9.34 6.78
C LYS A 470 8.93 9.82 5.86
N GLN A 471 8.67 9.09 4.77
CA GLN A 471 7.63 9.44 3.79
C GLN A 471 6.23 9.46 4.41
N ARG A 472 5.93 8.56 5.36
CA ARG A 472 4.66 8.56 6.08
C ARG A 472 4.53 9.74 7.03
N ALA A 473 5.60 10.16 7.69
CA ALA A 473 5.60 11.40 8.48
C ALA A 473 5.36 12.64 7.59
N GLU A 474 6.02 12.72 6.43
CA GLU A 474 5.83 13.80 5.44
C GLU A 474 4.37 13.87 4.96
N ASN A 475 3.79 12.74 4.58
CA ASN A 475 2.39 12.66 4.16
C ASN A 475 1.42 13.04 5.29
N CYS A 476 1.68 12.60 6.52
CA CYS A 476 0.90 13.00 7.69
C CYS A 476 0.89 14.53 7.87
N ILE A 477 2.07 15.16 7.80
CA ILE A 477 2.20 16.62 7.94
C ILE A 477 1.43 17.36 6.83
N LEU A 478 1.54 16.88 5.59
CA LEU A 478 0.83 17.46 4.44
C LEU A 478 -0.69 17.34 4.60
N ASP A 479 -1.19 16.17 4.97
CA ASP A 479 -2.62 15.94 5.15
C ASP A 479 -3.21 16.79 6.29
N TYR A 480 -2.52 16.85 7.43
CA TYR A 480 -2.98 17.65 8.57
C TYR A 480 -2.88 19.16 8.35
N LYS A 481 -1.96 19.62 7.49
CA LYS A 481 -1.91 21.02 7.04
C LYS A 481 -3.18 21.42 6.28
N VAL A 482 -3.81 20.49 5.56
CA VAL A 482 -5.08 20.72 4.84
C VAL A 482 -6.28 20.45 5.75
N LYS A 483 -6.25 19.39 6.54
CA LYS A 483 -7.35 18.95 7.43
C LYS A 483 -7.63 19.96 8.56
N ARG A 484 -6.60 20.64 9.07
CA ARG A 484 -6.71 21.51 10.26
C ARG A 484 -6.79 22.98 9.88
N LYS A 485 -7.75 23.68 10.48
CA LYS A 485 -7.85 25.16 10.40
C LYS A 485 -6.75 25.87 11.19
N ILE A 486 -6.28 25.25 12.27
CA ILE A 486 -5.22 25.78 13.12
C ILE A 486 -3.91 25.13 12.68
N LYS A 487 -2.91 25.96 12.38
CA LYS A 487 -1.58 25.52 11.99
C LYS A 487 -0.94 24.69 13.11
N ILE A 488 -0.33 23.58 12.73
CA ILE A 488 0.55 22.78 13.58
C ILE A 488 1.99 23.06 13.17
N ASN A 489 2.86 23.28 14.16
CA ASN A 489 4.29 23.44 13.96
C ASN A 489 4.99 22.13 14.32
N TYR A 490 5.65 21.54 13.33
CA TYR A 490 6.43 20.32 13.48
C TYR A 490 7.92 20.67 13.52
N PHE A 491 8.61 20.26 14.57
CA PHE A 491 10.03 20.52 14.78
C PHE A 491 10.80 19.21 14.85
N ASN A 492 11.82 19.07 14.02
CA ASN A 492 12.72 17.92 14.05
C ASN A 492 13.99 18.30 14.82
N CYS A 493 14.16 17.70 16.00
CA CYS A 493 15.31 17.92 16.87
C CYS A 493 16.39 16.85 16.72
N SER A 494 16.15 15.84 15.88
CA SER A 494 17.10 14.76 15.67
C SER A 494 18.25 15.11 14.73
N ASP A 495 19.43 14.60 15.05
CA ASP A 495 20.60 14.54 14.14
C ASP A 495 20.46 13.34 13.20
N GLY A 496 19.41 13.38 12.38
CA GLY A 496 19.01 12.32 11.45
C GLY A 496 18.61 12.86 10.08
N LEU A 497 17.73 12.14 9.39
CA LEU A 497 17.20 12.57 8.10
C LEU A 497 16.39 13.86 8.21
N TYR A 498 16.49 14.70 7.18
CA TYR A 498 15.52 15.76 6.94
C TYR A 498 14.17 15.15 6.59
N ILE A 499 13.12 15.62 7.27
CA ILE A 499 11.72 15.23 7.05
C ILE A 499 11.00 16.44 6.47
N ASP A 500 10.48 16.34 5.26
CA ASP A 500 9.79 17.45 4.63
C ASP A 500 8.54 17.90 5.43
N GLY A 501 8.30 19.20 5.45
CA GLY A 501 7.25 19.83 6.27
C GLY A 501 7.63 20.07 7.75
N THR A 502 8.79 19.59 8.20
CA THR A 502 9.33 19.91 9.54
C THR A 502 10.29 21.09 9.51
N THR A 503 10.48 21.74 10.66
CA THR A 503 11.53 22.74 10.87
C THR A 503 12.69 22.11 11.64
N PRO A 504 13.92 22.07 11.10
CA PRO A 504 15.10 21.66 11.86
C PRO A 504 15.28 22.56 13.08
N PHE A 505 15.41 21.98 14.27
CA PHE A 505 15.40 22.76 15.51
C PHE A 505 16.28 22.14 16.59
N LYS A 506 17.31 22.84 17.07
CA LYS A 506 18.17 22.32 18.14
C LYS A 506 17.47 22.43 19.50
N ALA A 507 17.60 21.40 20.34
CA ALA A 507 16.97 21.35 21.67
C ALA A 507 17.26 22.60 22.51
N GLU A 508 18.53 23.02 22.56
CA GLU A 508 19.01 24.21 23.29
C GLU A 508 18.34 25.53 22.87
N SER A 509 17.77 25.59 21.66
CA SER A 509 17.11 26.78 21.13
C SER A 509 15.61 26.86 21.46
N ILE A 510 15.04 25.81 22.08
CA ILE A 510 13.62 25.74 22.38
C ILE A 510 13.29 26.67 23.54
N LYS A 511 12.40 27.63 23.26
CA LYS A 511 11.83 28.56 24.25
C LYS A 511 10.38 28.18 24.48
N LEU A 512 10.11 27.59 25.64
CA LEU A 512 8.75 27.19 26.04
C LEU A 512 7.99 28.40 26.61
N ASP A 513 6.69 28.45 26.32
CA ASP A 513 5.79 29.43 26.92
C ASP A 513 5.36 28.95 28.32
N ASN A 514 5.97 29.51 29.36
CA ASN A 514 5.68 29.16 30.75
C ASN A 514 4.26 29.51 31.20
N LYS A 515 3.44 30.17 30.37
CA LYS A 515 2.03 30.47 30.68
C LYS A 515 1.09 29.30 30.49
N ILE A 516 1.54 28.23 29.82
CA ILE A 516 0.69 27.08 29.49
C ILE A 516 0.83 26.04 30.59
N ASN A 517 -0.30 25.71 31.23
CA ASN A 517 -0.33 24.72 32.28
C ASN A 517 -0.47 23.30 31.68
N LYS A 518 0.56 22.47 31.87
CA LYS A 518 0.57 21.07 31.46
C LYS A 518 -0.65 20.29 31.96
N VAL A 519 -1.12 20.55 33.18
CA VAL A 519 -2.29 19.89 33.77
C VAL A 519 -3.55 20.14 32.94
N ASP A 520 -3.71 21.35 32.39
CA ASP A 520 -4.88 21.68 31.56
C ASP A 520 -4.80 21.02 30.19
N ILE A 521 -3.59 20.81 29.65
CA ILE A 521 -3.39 20.02 28.43
C ILE A 521 -3.77 18.56 28.70
N LEU A 522 -3.29 17.95 29.79
CA LEU A 522 -3.60 16.57 30.16
C LEU A 522 -5.11 16.36 30.37
N LYS A 523 -5.79 17.29 31.04
CA LYS A 523 -7.27 17.28 31.14
C LYS A 523 -7.95 17.42 29.78
N GLY A 524 -7.42 18.28 28.92
CA GLY A 524 -7.91 18.43 27.55
C GLY A 524 -7.80 17.13 26.75
N ILE A 525 -6.70 16.40 26.91
CA ILE A 525 -6.52 15.07 26.32
C ILE A 525 -7.55 14.09 26.90
N GLU A 526 -7.73 14.07 28.23
CA GLU A 526 -8.71 13.18 28.88
C GLU A 526 -10.13 13.39 28.33
N ASN A 527 -10.55 14.64 28.16
CA ASN A 527 -11.86 15.02 27.63
C ASN A 527 -12.09 14.65 26.15
N ASN A 528 -11.10 14.07 25.47
CA ASN A 528 -11.23 13.54 24.12
C ASN A 528 -11.57 12.05 24.09
N PHE A 529 -11.53 11.37 25.23
CA PHE A 529 -11.85 9.95 25.35
C PHE A 529 -13.28 9.74 25.85
N ASP A 530 -13.91 8.70 25.33
CA ASP A 530 -15.23 8.24 25.75
C ASP A 530 -15.11 7.23 26.87
N PHE A 531 -15.91 7.44 27.93
CA PHE A 531 -15.97 6.61 29.13
C PHE A 531 -17.38 6.01 29.33
N ASP A 532 -18.31 6.26 28.39
CA ASP A 532 -19.64 5.64 28.42
C ASP A 532 -19.57 4.22 27.81
N PHE A 533 -19.05 3.29 28.60
CA PHE A 533 -18.83 1.91 28.16
C PHE A 533 -20.13 1.20 27.82
N GLU A 534 -21.21 1.44 28.56
CA GLU A 534 -22.50 0.77 28.29
C GLU A 534 -23.05 1.16 26.91
N LYS A 535 -22.99 2.45 26.57
CA LYS A 535 -23.39 2.92 25.24
C LYS A 535 -22.46 2.35 24.17
N LEU A 536 -21.15 2.41 24.39
CA LEU A 536 -20.15 1.94 23.44
C LEU A 536 -20.33 0.44 23.13
N HIS A 537 -20.53 -0.40 24.14
CA HIS A 537 -20.78 -1.84 24.00
C HIS A 537 -22.01 -2.13 23.14
N LYS A 538 -23.12 -1.41 23.37
CA LYS A 538 -24.35 -1.55 22.56
C LYS A 538 -24.13 -1.16 21.09
N GLU A 539 -23.38 -0.08 20.85
CA GLU A 539 -23.05 0.36 19.49
C GLU A 539 -22.18 -0.69 18.76
N ILE A 540 -21.15 -1.21 19.43
CA ILE A 540 -20.23 -2.22 18.87
C ILE A 540 -20.94 -3.54 18.61
N ASP A 541 -21.78 -4.03 19.54
CA ASP A 541 -22.52 -5.29 19.34
C ASP A 541 -23.40 -5.24 18.09
N SER A 542 -24.13 -4.15 17.91
CA SER A 542 -24.94 -3.94 16.71
C SER A 542 -24.11 -3.90 15.43
N ILE A 543 -22.95 -3.23 15.44
CA ILE A 543 -22.09 -3.12 14.24
C ILE A 543 -21.43 -4.45 13.93
N TYR A 544 -20.84 -5.11 14.94
CA TYR A 544 -20.16 -6.39 14.77
C TYR A 544 -21.09 -7.48 14.27
N LYS A 545 -22.32 -7.54 14.78
CA LYS A 545 -23.33 -8.49 14.29
C LYS A 545 -23.61 -8.27 12.80
N SER A 546 -23.81 -7.02 12.36
CA SER A 546 -24.03 -6.67 10.96
C SER A 546 -22.83 -7.05 10.08
N GLU A 547 -21.61 -6.69 10.49
CA GLU A 547 -20.36 -7.00 9.78
C GLU A 547 -20.14 -8.52 9.66
N LYS A 548 -20.41 -9.27 10.73
CA LYS A 548 -20.29 -10.72 10.77
C LYS A 548 -21.31 -11.42 9.87
N GLU A 549 -22.58 -10.99 9.90
CA GLU A 549 -23.62 -11.51 9.01
C GLU A 549 -23.23 -11.29 7.53
N MET A 550 -22.70 -10.11 7.21
CA MET A 550 -22.29 -9.80 5.85
C MET A 550 -21.03 -10.54 5.41
N LEU A 551 -20.03 -10.69 6.29
CA LEU A 551 -18.88 -11.57 6.06
C LEU A 551 -19.30 -13.00 5.72
N ILE A 552 -20.20 -13.59 6.52
CA ILE A 552 -20.68 -14.96 6.30
C ILE A 552 -21.45 -15.07 4.97
N SER A 553 -22.28 -14.07 4.65
CA SER A 553 -23.00 -14.02 3.37
C SER A 553 -22.04 -13.96 2.18
N ASN A 554 -21.03 -13.10 2.23
CA ASN A 554 -20.02 -12.96 1.17
C ASN A 554 -19.17 -14.22 1.02
N ILE A 555 -18.77 -14.85 2.14
CA ILE A 555 -18.07 -16.14 2.12
C ILE A 555 -18.94 -17.20 1.44
N LYS A 556 -20.24 -17.26 1.76
CA LYS A 556 -21.16 -18.22 1.14
C LYS A 556 -21.25 -18.01 -0.37
N GLU A 557 -21.42 -16.78 -0.83
CA GLU A 557 -21.46 -16.45 -2.26
C GLU A 557 -20.15 -16.87 -2.96
N ILE A 558 -19.00 -16.56 -2.37
CA ILE A 558 -17.70 -16.98 -2.91
C ILE A 558 -17.58 -18.51 -2.96
N LYS A 559 -17.99 -19.23 -1.90
CA LYS A 559 -17.99 -20.70 -1.87
C LYS A 559 -18.88 -21.27 -2.99
N GLU A 560 -20.05 -20.71 -3.23
CA GLU A 560 -20.95 -21.12 -4.32
C GLU A 560 -20.28 -20.92 -5.70
N ILE A 561 -19.64 -19.79 -5.94
CA ILE A 561 -18.90 -19.53 -7.19
C ILE A 561 -17.74 -20.52 -7.37
N VAL A 562 -16.95 -20.74 -6.32
CA VAL A 562 -15.77 -21.63 -6.36
C VAL A 562 -16.16 -23.10 -6.58
N THR A 563 -17.35 -23.51 -6.12
CA THR A 563 -17.82 -24.90 -6.22
C THR A 563 -18.76 -25.15 -7.40
N GLN A 564 -19.15 -24.10 -8.15
CA GLN A 564 -20.13 -24.19 -9.23
C GLN A 564 -19.70 -25.14 -10.35
N LYS A 565 -18.41 -25.11 -10.72
CA LYS A 565 -17.83 -26.00 -11.73
C LYS A 565 -16.32 -26.12 -11.54
N GLU A 566 -15.74 -27.19 -12.09
CA GLU A 566 -14.30 -27.28 -12.25
C GLU A 566 -13.80 -26.27 -13.28
N ILE A 567 -12.59 -25.76 -13.05
CA ILE A 567 -11.92 -24.83 -13.95
C ILE A 567 -11.17 -25.65 -15.00
N GLU A 568 -11.47 -25.40 -16.27
CA GLU A 568 -10.86 -26.12 -17.41
C GLU A 568 -9.92 -25.22 -18.22
N THR A 569 -10.06 -23.90 -18.11
CA THR A 569 -9.24 -22.92 -18.84
C THR A 569 -8.69 -21.84 -17.94
N PHE A 570 -7.58 -21.23 -18.38
CA PHE A 570 -7.02 -20.07 -17.69
C PHE A 570 -7.98 -18.87 -17.66
N LYS A 571 -8.78 -18.68 -18.72
CA LYS A 571 -9.80 -17.65 -18.76
C LYS A 571 -10.85 -17.86 -17.66
N GLU A 572 -11.29 -19.09 -17.44
CA GLU A 572 -12.23 -19.42 -16.35
C GLU A 572 -11.61 -19.21 -14.97
N LEU A 573 -10.33 -19.58 -14.79
CA LEU A 573 -9.59 -19.27 -13.55
C LEU A 573 -9.61 -17.76 -13.30
N PHE A 574 -9.29 -16.97 -14.33
CA PHE A 574 -9.29 -15.53 -14.23
C PHE A 574 -10.68 -14.97 -13.89
N ASP A 575 -11.72 -15.39 -14.60
CA ASP A 575 -13.10 -14.92 -14.38
C ASP A 575 -13.55 -15.26 -12.94
N LEU A 576 -13.18 -16.44 -12.41
CA LEU A 576 -13.40 -16.82 -11.00
C LEU A 576 -12.65 -15.87 -10.05
N ILE A 577 -11.34 -15.73 -10.21
CA ILE A 577 -10.49 -14.88 -9.34
C ILE A 577 -11.02 -13.44 -9.34
N SER A 578 -11.31 -12.88 -10.51
CA SER A 578 -11.79 -11.51 -10.63
C SER A 578 -13.10 -11.32 -9.88
N THR A 579 -14.05 -12.24 -10.02
CA THR A 579 -15.37 -12.14 -9.40
C THR A 579 -15.29 -12.30 -7.89
N THR A 580 -14.60 -13.33 -7.40
CA THR A 580 -14.50 -13.60 -5.96
C THR A 580 -13.64 -12.60 -5.23
N TYR A 581 -12.56 -12.12 -5.86
CA TYR A 581 -11.72 -11.06 -5.30
C TYR A 581 -12.45 -9.72 -5.27
N GLU A 582 -13.32 -9.42 -6.24
CA GLU A 582 -14.16 -8.22 -6.21
C GLU A 582 -15.11 -8.23 -5.01
N ILE A 583 -15.79 -9.35 -4.73
CA ILE A 583 -16.63 -9.51 -3.53
C ILE A 583 -15.83 -9.25 -2.24
N ALA A 584 -14.58 -9.74 -2.17
CA ALA A 584 -13.73 -9.52 -1.01
C ALA A 584 -13.17 -8.08 -0.93
N ASN A 585 -12.74 -7.48 -2.04
CA ASN A 585 -11.97 -6.23 -2.03
C ASN A 585 -12.84 -4.96 -2.14
N ASN A 586 -14.02 -5.04 -2.76
CA ASN A 586 -14.99 -3.96 -2.92
C ASN A 586 -16.23 -4.22 -2.06
N PRO A 587 -16.09 -4.16 -0.72
CA PRO A 587 -17.19 -4.39 0.18
C PRO A 587 -18.31 -3.38 -0.11
N ASN A 588 -19.56 -3.84 -0.07
CA ASN A 588 -20.70 -2.93 -0.01
C ASN A 588 -20.61 -2.10 1.27
N TYR A 589 -20.11 -0.88 1.12
CA TYR A 589 -19.90 0.06 2.22
C TYR A 589 -21.20 0.54 2.85
N GLU A 590 -22.29 0.62 2.07
CA GLU A 590 -23.63 0.94 2.59
C GLU A 590 -24.14 -0.15 3.55
N ASN A 591 -23.79 -1.41 3.27
CA ASN A 591 -24.17 -2.57 4.07
C ASN A 591 -23.11 -3.01 5.08
N LYS A 592 -22.09 -2.17 5.37
CA LYS A 592 -21.04 -2.44 6.38
C LYS A 592 -20.41 -3.84 6.22
N SER A 593 -19.64 -4.02 5.15
CA SER A 593 -18.89 -5.27 4.88
C SER A 593 -17.37 -5.08 4.98
N TYR A 594 -16.92 -4.11 5.78
CA TYR A 594 -15.51 -3.81 5.96
C TYR A 594 -14.71 -5.01 6.48
N LEU A 595 -15.31 -5.84 7.34
CA LEU A 595 -14.69 -7.04 7.90
C LEU A 595 -14.42 -8.09 6.83
N THR A 596 -15.28 -8.19 5.80
CA THR A 596 -15.03 -9.04 4.61
C THR A 596 -13.72 -8.64 3.95
N ARG A 597 -13.54 -7.34 3.69
CA ARG A 597 -12.35 -6.82 3.07
C ARG A 597 -11.11 -7.04 3.92
N SER A 598 -11.16 -6.72 5.21
CA SER A 598 -10.00 -6.86 6.07
C SER A 598 -9.56 -8.31 6.22
N LEU A 599 -10.49 -9.24 6.52
CA LEU A 599 -10.12 -10.64 6.78
C LEU A 599 -9.77 -11.44 5.53
N LEU A 600 -10.38 -11.14 4.38
CA LEU A 600 -10.25 -12.00 3.19
C LEU A 600 -9.23 -11.47 2.16
N LYS A 601 -9.24 -10.16 1.88
CA LYS A 601 -8.53 -9.55 0.74
C LYS A 601 -7.06 -9.95 0.66
N GLY A 602 -6.31 -9.78 1.77
CA GLY A 602 -4.87 -10.01 1.79
C GLY A 602 -4.51 -11.47 1.50
N THR A 603 -5.11 -12.42 2.23
CA THR A 603 -4.86 -13.85 2.02
C THR A 603 -5.32 -14.31 0.64
N MET A 604 -6.49 -13.88 0.17
CA MET A 604 -6.97 -14.21 -1.18
C MET A 604 -6.06 -13.64 -2.26
N TYR A 605 -5.49 -12.45 -2.08
CA TYR A 605 -4.50 -11.88 -3.00
C TYR A 605 -3.28 -12.79 -3.18
N HIS A 606 -2.67 -13.20 -2.07
CA HIS A 606 -1.49 -14.07 -2.09
C HIS A 606 -1.83 -15.46 -2.63
N PHE A 607 -2.99 -16.00 -2.24
CA PHE A 607 -3.47 -17.29 -2.71
C PHE A 607 -3.74 -17.27 -4.22
N TYR A 608 -4.46 -16.28 -4.74
CA TYR A 608 -4.74 -16.19 -6.17
C TYR A 608 -3.49 -15.88 -7.00
N THR A 609 -2.57 -15.10 -6.46
CA THR A 609 -1.23 -14.93 -7.04
C THR A 609 -0.55 -16.30 -7.24
N ALA A 610 -0.61 -17.18 -6.24
CA ALA A 610 -0.06 -18.54 -6.30
C ALA A 610 -0.63 -19.35 -7.47
N LEU A 611 -1.96 -19.42 -7.52
CA LEU A 611 -2.70 -20.22 -8.49
C LEU A 611 -2.48 -19.69 -9.90
N TYR A 612 -2.62 -18.37 -10.08
CA TYR A 612 -2.41 -17.68 -11.35
C TYR A 612 -0.98 -17.92 -11.86
N THR A 613 0.01 -17.82 -10.97
CA THR A 613 1.42 -18.04 -11.33
C THR A 613 1.69 -19.50 -11.70
N HIS A 614 1.15 -20.47 -10.94
CA HIS A 614 1.28 -21.88 -11.31
C HIS A 614 0.61 -22.17 -12.65
N ALA A 615 -0.62 -21.69 -12.84
CA ALA A 615 -1.41 -21.95 -14.03
C ALA A 615 -0.68 -21.50 -15.30
N LEU A 616 0.12 -20.43 -15.22
CA LEU A 616 0.96 -19.96 -16.30
C LEU A 616 2.38 -20.54 -16.30
N ALA A 617 2.85 -21.23 -15.27
CA ALA A 617 4.23 -21.74 -15.25
C ALA A 617 4.42 -23.06 -16.02
N THR A 618 3.33 -23.72 -16.43
CA THR A 618 3.37 -24.99 -17.16
C THR A 618 2.79 -24.86 -18.56
N SER A 619 3.30 -25.66 -19.49
CA SER A 619 2.70 -25.86 -20.82
C SER A 619 1.61 -26.93 -20.82
N ASP A 620 1.49 -27.73 -19.74
CA ASP A 620 0.47 -28.77 -19.64
C ASP A 620 -0.78 -28.21 -18.97
N LYS A 621 -1.78 -27.87 -19.80
CA LYS A 621 -3.08 -27.35 -19.37
C LYS A 621 -3.78 -28.25 -18.35
N ASN A 622 -3.76 -29.57 -18.54
CA ASN A 622 -4.45 -30.49 -17.63
C ASN A 622 -3.75 -30.52 -16.27
N LYS A 623 -2.41 -30.55 -16.27
CA LYS A 623 -1.63 -30.44 -15.03
C LYS A 623 -1.89 -29.12 -14.31
N ALA A 624 -1.96 -28.00 -15.05
CA ALA A 624 -2.26 -26.69 -14.51
C ALA A 624 -3.62 -26.65 -13.81
N MET A 625 -4.67 -27.08 -14.52
CA MET A 625 -6.04 -26.99 -14.02
C MET A 625 -6.31 -27.99 -12.89
N ASN A 626 -5.70 -29.18 -12.92
CA ASN A 626 -5.74 -30.12 -11.79
C ASN A 626 -5.12 -29.51 -10.52
N PHE A 627 -3.99 -28.81 -10.64
CA PHE A 627 -3.40 -28.09 -9.52
C PHE A 627 -4.32 -26.97 -9.02
N VAL A 628 -4.90 -26.19 -9.93
CA VAL A 628 -5.83 -25.10 -9.60
C VAL A 628 -7.05 -25.64 -8.84
N ASN A 629 -7.77 -26.63 -9.38
CA ASN A 629 -8.98 -27.19 -8.77
C ASN A 629 -8.68 -27.82 -7.40
N SER A 630 -7.58 -28.58 -7.28
CA SER A 630 -7.18 -29.15 -5.98
C SER A 630 -6.75 -28.09 -4.96
N SER A 631 -6.17 -26.97 -5.42
CA SER A 631 -5.81 -25.85 -4.56
C SER A 631 -7.03 -25.08 -4.09
N LEU A 632 -8.03 -24.86 -4.95
CA LEU A 632 -9.28 -24.16 -4.59
C LEU A 632 -10.01 -24.81 -3.40
N LEU A 633 -9.87 -26.13 -3.19
CA LEU A 633 -10.37 -26.79 -1.98
C LEU A 633 -9.74 -26.24 -0.69
N LYS A 634 -8.46 -25.83 -0.73
CA LYS A 634 -7.77 -25.19 0.40
C LYS A 634 -8.28 -23.78 0.68
N LEU A 635 -8.82 -23.10 -0.33
CA LEU A 635 -9.49 -21.83 -0.12
C LEU A 635 -10.81 -22.00 0.65
N LEU A 636 -11.53 -23.10 0.41
CA LEU A 636 -12.74 -23.44 1.17
C LEU A 636 -12.42 -23.72 2.64
N GLU A 637 -11.35 -24.47 2.92
CA GLU A 637 -10.85 -24.70 4.29
C GLU A 637 -10.47 -23.38 4.99
N PHE A 638 -9.85 -22.44 4.27
CA PHE A 638 -9.54 -21.11 4.80
C PHE A 638 -10.82 -20.36 5.20
N PHE A 639 -11.87 -20.41 4.39
CA PHE A 639 -13.13 -19.76 4.74
C PHE A 639 -13.81 -20.40 5.95
N GLU A 640 -13.72 -21.71 6.13
CA GLU A 640 -14.20 -22.39 7.34
C GLU A 640 -13.43 -21.92 8.59
N GLU A 641 -12.10 -21.78 8.51
CA GLU A 641 -11.29 -21.19 9.59
C GLU A 641 -11.78 -19.78 9.94
N VAL A 642 -11.98 -18.91 8.94
CA VAL A 642 -12.47 -17.54 9.16
C VAL A 642 -13.85 -17.55 9.83
N GLU A 643 -14.79 -18.35 9.32
CA GLU A 643 -16.13 -18.47 9.87
C GLU A 643 -16.12 -18.97 11.32
N ASN A 644 -15.31 -19.97 11.64
CA ASN A 644 -15.20 -20.53 12.98
C ASN A 644 -14.60 -19.51 13.95
N ARG A 645 -13.51 -18.86 13.56
CA ARG A 645 -12.81 -17.93 14.45
C ARG A 645 -13.64 -16.70 14.77
N VAL A 646 -14.37 -16.15 13.79
CA VAL A 646 -15.30 -15.02 14.02
C VAL A 646 -16.55 -15.46 14.82
N LYS A 647 -16.93 -16.74 14.78
CA LYS A 647 -17.99 -17.29 15.64
C LYS A 647 -17.58 -17.33 17.11
N ASP A 648 -16.32 -17.65 17.39
CA ASP A 648 -15.80 -17.84 18.75
C ASP A 648 -15.46 -16.52 19.50
N ILE A 649 -15.46 -15.40 18.78
CA ILE A 649 -15.25 -14.07 19.36
C ILE A 649 -16.53 -13.62 20.10
N ASN A 650 -16.36 -13.31 21.39
CA ASN A 650 -17.43 -12.86 22.28
C ASN A 650 -17.30 -11.38 22.64
N LEU A 651 -18.39 -10.63 22.48
CA LEU A 651 -18.57 -9.28 23.00
C LEU A 651 -19.22 -9.33 24.39
N LYS A 652 -18.93 -8.32 25.22
CA LYS A 652 -19.44 -8.17 26.59
C LYS A 652 -20.89 -7.69 26.63
#